data_AF-A0A2T0TKS5-F1
#
_entry.id   AF-A0A2T0TKS5-F1
#
_cell.length_a   1.000
_cell.length_b   1.000
_cell.length_c   1.000
_cell.angle_alpha   90.00
_cell.angle_beta   90.00
_cell.angle_gamma   90.00
#
_symmetry.space_group_name_H-M   'P 1'
#
loop_
_entity.id
_entity.type
_entity.pdbx_description
1 polymer ?
#
loop_
_entity_poly.entity_id
_entity_poly.type
_entity_poly.pdbx_seq_one_letter_code
_entity_poly.pdbx_strand_id
1 'polypeptide(L)'
;MGGLQGVDNIQDSDTAGQPNPGGAGAASATHRLRSVLAIRPFRRLWGVTYLCSVGDWLSLLALTGLVTKLAEGYRWEGFALSAVVLTQLLPGILFAPLGGVLADRFDRRKVMVLCDLARGGLFLSIAFVGTAWWLFIANFLVGCCAMLWIPAKDSAVPNLLRRPDQVESANQLGLVMTYGISTISGFGLYAIISGIPGYLHLTDRDDVVFTVASIAVVVNGLLYITSAVLVATRIPELSGRATSPKRKQADEDKVGFVAMMRDGLRYAWRTPLVRGLVIGMIGAFAAAGAVIGCAKLYALSLLGGDSAFGLLFIAVFVGLASGMALAPRFARRLTYNRLFGLTIVCAGLSLAIVALAPHLWVALVAVALVGGTAGIAFLTGLTIIGSQVEDEMRGRMVALVQSLMKIILGLSTVVTPLLVTVVQPRTITVFNHPLHVDGTRPVMFGAGVLAAVVGLIAYRQMDNRRIEPILSELFNAIRGKSKSSAGLLITVEGDTRRDTSAQARRLADALRDAGHVVLLASDPELDERRLRSMLSTVDLAGVRAHALVAAAVRADVVEREVRPALDSGALVVMERYVDSPLAHFSAVGSVQPAEVEGLVDWATGRLRPDVTILLDRSPVTMPDDALDETVFGKPGTRAIDNIEHHWRVQRLLTEMASADPDRYVVVDADGTEDEVAERVRTAVLPLFAERRVPAEVQPVVETT
;
A
#
# COMPACT_ATOMS: atom_id res chain seq x y z
N MET A 1 -0.97 -61.51 -37.89
CA MET A 1 -1.11 -61.00 -39.28
C MET A 1 -2.47 -60.32 -39.38
N GLY A 2 -2.56 -59.13 -40.00
CA GLY A 2 -3.80 -58.47 -40.48
C GLY A 2 -4.92 -58.19 -39.44
N GLY A 3 -5.45 -56.98 -39.25
CA GLY A 3 -5.14 -55.67 -39.83
C GLY A 3 -6.27 -55.11 -40.72
N LEU A 4 -7.02 -54.13 -40.17
CA LEU A 4 -7.98 -53.24 -40.87
C LEU A 4 -9.29 -53.94 -41.37
N GLN A 5 -10.42 -53.25 -41.65
CA GLN A 5 -10.70 -51.81 -41.79
C GLN A 5 -12.21 -51.48 -41.54
N GLY A 6 -12.57 -50.20 -41.30
CA GLY A 6 -13.96 -49.71 -41.10
C GLY A 6 -14.26 -49.29 -39.65
N VAL A 7 -14.59 -48.04 -39.25
CA VAL A 7 -15.11 -46.82 -39.95
C VAL A 7 -16.54 -47.05 -40.48
N ASP A 8 -17.59 -46.28 -40.15
CA ASP A 8 -17.72 -44.93 -39.53
C ASP A 8 -19.02 -44.85 -38.65
N ASN A 9 -19.49 -43.80 -37.96
CA ASN A 9 -19.13 -42.39 -37.66
C ASN A 9 -19.89 -41.95 -36.37
N ILE A 10 -19.51 -40.87 -35.65
CA ILE A 10 -20.42 -39.81 -35.12
C ILE A 10 -19.64 -38.66 -34.40
N GLN A 11 -20.12 -37.45 -34.63
CA GLN A 11 -19.70 -36.13 -34.13
C GLN A 11 -20.07 -35.88 -32.63
N ASP A 12 -19.71 -34.79 -31.93
CA ASP A 12 -19.14 -33.50 -32.35
C ASP A 12 -18.28 -32.82 -31.24
N SER A 13 -17.78 -31.62 -31.55
CA SER A 13 -16.94 -30.70 -30.76
C SER A 13 -17.25 -30.51 -29.27
N ASP A 14 -16.19 -30.43 -28.44
CA ASP A 14 -16.11 -29.40 -27.39
C ASP A 14 -14.64 -29.03 -27.04
N THR A 15 -14.12 -27.95 -27.63
CA THR A 15 -12.73 -27.48 -27.43
C THR A 15 -12.60 -26.49 -26.28
N ALA A 16 -12.72 -27.00 -25.05
CA ALA A 16 -12.52 -26.23 -23.82
C ALA A 16 -11.08 -25.63 -23.77
N GLY A 17 -10.98 -24.32 -24.01
CA GLY A 17 -9.70 -23.63 -24.16
C GLY A 17 -8.84 -23.61 -22.89
N GLN A 18 -7.57 -24.00 -23.04
CA GLN A 18 -6.57 -23.93 -21.97
C GLN A 18 -6.34 -22.47 -21.51
N PRO A 19 -6.30 -22.17 -20.20
CA PRO A 19 -6.09 -20.82 -19.70
C PRO A 19 -4.65 -20.36 -19.93
N ASN A 20 -4.48 -19.21 -20.57
CA ASN A 20 -3.19 -18.67 -20.98
C ASN A 20 -2.31 -18.30 -19.74
N PRO A 21 -1.10 -18.90 -19.55
CA PRO A 21 -0.38 -18.86 -18.26
C PRO A 21 -0.04 -17.45 -17.72
N GLY A 22 0.22 -16.48 -18.60
CA GLY A 22 0.55 -15.10 -18.22
C GLY A 22 -0.54 -14.35 -17.44
N GLY A 23 -1.71 -14.96 -17.23
CA GLY A 23 -2.76 -14.42 -16.38
C GLY A 23 -2.52 -14.56 -14.87
N ALA A 24 -1.74 -15.55 -14.40
CA ALA A 24 -1.81 -16.04 -13.01
C ALA A 24 -1.67 -14.97 -11.92
N GLY A 25 -0.63 -14.13 -11.98
CA GLY A 25 -0.39 -13.07 -10.98
C GLY A 25 -1.40 -11.91 -11.02
N ALA A 26 -2.15 -11.72 -12.11
CA ALA A 26 -3.26 -10.76 -12.20
C ALA A 26 -4.60 -11.42 -11.83
N ALA A 27 -4.77 -12.69 -12.21
CA ALA A 27 -5.88 -13.54 -11.81
C ALA A 27 -5.95 -13.66 -10.28
N SER A 28 -4.84 -13.92 -9.57
CA SER A 28 -4.81 -13.97 -8.10
C SER A 28 -5.43 -12.72 -7.44
N ALA A 29 -4.94 -11.53 -7.77
CA ALA A 29 -5.44 -10.28 -7.19
C ALA A 29 -6.91 -9.99 -7.58
N THR A 30 -7.26 -10.16 -8.86
CA THR A 30 -8.64 -9.92 -9.33
C THR A 30 -9.63 -10.98 -8.82
N HIS A 31 -9.19 -12.22 -8.60
CA HIS A 31 -9.96 -13.30 -7.98
C HIS A 31 -10.20 -13.02 -6.49
N ARG A 32 -9.18 -12.58 -5.73
CA ARG A 32 -9.35 -12.13 -4.35
C ARG A 32 -10.42 -11.03 -4.25
N LEU A 33 -10.31 -9.97 -5.06
CA LEU A 33 -11.30 -8.87 -5.09
C LEU A 33 -12.71 -9.34 -5.54
N ARG A 34 -12.81 -10.20 -6.56
CA ARG A 34 -14.09 -10.80 -7.00
C ARG A 34 -14.72 -11.69 -5.93
N SER A 35 -13.92 -12.45 -5.17
CA SER A 35 -14.40 -13.33 -4.10
C SER A 35 -15.09 -12.54 -2.97
N VAL A 36 -14.57 -11.35 -2.65
CA VAL A 36 -15.15 -10.42 -1.67
C VAL A 36 -16.45 -9.81 -2.22
N LEU A 37 -16.45 -9.34 -3.48
CA LEU A 37 -17.64 -8.78 -4.13
C LEU A 37 -18.77 -9.80 -4.38
N ALA A 38 -18.46 -11.11 -4.43
CA ALA A 38 -19.47 -12.16 -4.54
C ALA A 38 -20.37 -12.23 -3.29
N ILE A 39 -19.85 -11.87 -2.11
CA ILE A 39 -20.54 -11.95 -0.82
C ILE A 39 -21.71 -10.96 -0.77
N ARG A 40 -22.95 -11.47 -0.69
CA ARG A 40 -24.17 -10.65 -0.81
C ARG A 40 -24.30 -9.54 0.25
N PRO A 41 -24.09 -9.78 1.57
CA PRO A 41 -24.15 -8.71 2.58
C PRO A 41 -23.06 -7.65 2.38
N PHE A 42 -21.82 -8.06 2.16
CA PHE A 42 -20.71 -7.14 1.87
C PHE A 42 -21.00 -6.26 0.65
N ARG A 43 -21.49 -6.84 -0.46
CA ARG A 43 -21.85 -6.07 -1.67
C ARG A 43 -22.95 -5.03 -1.41
N ARG A 44 -23.89 -5.29 -0.50
CA ARG A 44 -24.89 -4.30 -0.07
C ARG A 44 -24.25 -3.17 0.75
N LEU A 45 -23.38 -3.50 1.71
CA LEU A 45 -22.64 -2.50 2.50
C LEU A 45 -21.71 -1.64 1.61
N TRP A 46 -21.09 -2.25 0.60
CA TRP A 46 -20.26 -1.57 -0.40
C TRP A 46 -21.07 -0.60 -1.27
N GLY A 47 -22.28 -1.00 -1.71
CA GLY A 47 -23.23 -0.11 -2.41
C GLY A 47 -23.75 1.05 -1.54
N VAL A 48 -23.99 0.81 -0.25
CA VAL A 48 -24.28 1.85 0.75
C VAL A 48 -23.09 2.81 0.92
N THR A 49 -21.88 2.27 1.00
CA THR A 49 -20.65 3.07 1.14
C THR A 49 -20.40 3.95 -0.08
N TYR A 50 -20.65 3.43 -1.29
CA TYR A 50 -20.65 4.20 -2.53
C TYR A 50 -21.64 5.37 -2.46
N LEU A 51 -22.89 5.11 -2.08
CA LEU A 51 -23.95 6.13 -2.06
C LEU A 51 -23.62 7.27 -1.09
N CYS A 52 -23.13 6.95 0.11
CA CYS A 52 -22.66 7.94 1.07
C CYS A 52 -21.44 8.71 0.55
N SER A 53 -20.43 8.02 0.00
CA SER A 53 -19.19 8.66 -0.48
C SER A 53 -19.43 9.54 -1.71
N VAL A 54 -20.36 9.17 -2.61
CA VAL A 54 -20.82 10.03 -3.71
C VAL A 54 -21.47 11.30 -3.15
N GLY A 55 -22.26 11.17 -2.08
CA GLY A 55 -22.80 12.31 -1.33
C GLY A 55 -21.72 13.17 -0.68
N ASP A 56 -20.75 12.56 0.01
CA ASP A 56 -19.64 13.28 0.66
C ASP A 56 -18.88 14.15 -0.36
N TRP A 57 -18.59 13.63 -1.57
CA TRP A 57 -17.92 14.39 -2.64
C TRP A 57 -18.84 15.38 -3.39
N LEU A 58 -20.10 15.04 -3.65
CA LEU A 58 -21.10 15.98 -4.19
C LEU A 58 -21.27 17.19 -3.25
N SER A 59 -21.30 16.94 -1.94
CA SER A 59 -21.49 17.96 -0.92
C SER A 59 -20.38 19.01 -0.92
N LEU A 60 -19.12 18.60 -1.17
CA LEU A 60 -17.98 19.51 -1.19
C LEU A 60 -18.15 20.62 -2.24
N LEU A 61 -18.54 20.26 -3.48
CA LEU A 61 -18.79 21.25 -4.52
C LEU A 61 -20.13 21.98 -4.33
N ALA A 62 -21.19 21.27 -3.92
CA ALA A 62 -22.51 21.86 -3.71
C ALA A 62 -22.51 22.93 -2.60
N LEU A 63 -21.89 22.65 -1.45
CA LEU A 63 -21.72 23.62 -0.36
C LEU A 63 -20.78 24.76 -0.77
N THR A 64 -19.72 24.49 -1.53
CA THR A 64 -18.80 25.54 -2.00
C THR A 64 -19.49 26.50 -2.98
N GLY A 65 -20.31 26.00 -3.90
CA GLY A 65 -21.07 26.84 -4.84
C GLY A 65 -22.26 27.57 -4.17
N LEU A 66 -22.86 26.99 -3.14
CA LEU A 66 -23.93 27.63 -2.37
C LEU A 66 -23.40 28.74 -1.45
N VAL A 67 -22.27 28.50 -0.77
CA VAL A 67 -21.76 29.44 0.24
C VAL A 67 -21.24 30.75 -0.37
N THR A 68 -20.72 30.74 -1.61
CA THR A 68 -20.30 31.99 -2.29
C THR A 68 -21.48 32.89 -2.66
N LYS A 69 -22.69 32.33 -2.84
CA LYS A 69 -23.93 33.11 -3.01
C LYS A 69 -24.57 33.56 -1.68
N LEU A 70 -24.17 32.95 -0.56
CA LEU A 70 -24.66 33.28 0.79
C LEU A 70 -23.68 34.12 1.63
N ALA A 71 -22.45 34.35 1.14
CA ALA A 71 -21.40 35.08 1.83
C ALA A 71 -21.26 36.50 1.27
N GLU A 72 -22.00 37.44 1.86
CA GLU A 72 -21.92 38.85 1.48
C GLU A 72 -20.51 39.43 1.73
N GLY A 73 -19.89 39.95 0.65
CA GLY A 73 -18.65 40.72 0.71
C GLY A 73 -17.39 39.98 0.23
N TYR A 74 -16.57 40.67 -0.56
CA TYR A 74 -15.37 40.15 -1.24
C TYR A 74 -14.34 39.47 -0.30
N ARG A 75 -14.21 39.94 0.94
CA ARG A 75 -13.32 39.33 1.96
C ARG A 75 -13.87 38.03 2.55
N TRP A 76 -15.17 37.78 2.41
CA TRP A 76 -15.88 36.65 2.99
C TRP A 76 -16.05 35.51 1.99
N GLU A 77 -16.27 35.80 0.70
CA GLU A 77 -16.35 34.78 -0.36
C GLU A 77 -15.11 33.87 -0.40
N GLY A 78 -13.91 34.45 -0.37
CA GLY A 78 -12.64 33.69 -0.35
C GLY A 78 -12.37 32.91 0.94
N PHE A 79 -12.94 33.34 2.08
CA PHE A 79 -12.84 32.62 3.35
C PHE A 79 -13.88 31.50 3.46
N ALA A 80 -15.05 31.67 2.84
CA ALA A 80 -16.19 30.76 2.95
C ALA A 80 -15.90 29.34 2.43
N LEU A 81 -15.18 29.21 1.30
CA LEU A 81 -14.72 27.90 0.80
C LEU A 81 -13.85 27.18 1.84
N SER A 82 -12.88 27.88 2.41
CA SER A 82 -12.00 27.34 3.45
C SER A 82 -12.77 26.98 4.73
N ALA A 83 -13.82 27.75 5.06
CA ALA A 83 -14.71 27.46 6.18
C ALA A 83 -15.61 26.22 5.93
N VAL A 84 -16.05 25.95 4.69
CA VAL A 84 -16.74 24.68 4.34
C VAL A 84 -15.81 23.49 4.56
N VAL A 85 -14.58 23.54 4.01
CA VAL A 85 -13.59 22.46 4.18
C VAL A 85 -13.21 22.29 5.66
N LEU A 86 -13.00 23.39 6.38
CA LEU A 86 -12.67 23.36 7.80
C LEU A 86 -13.81 22.78 8.64
N THR A 87 -15.07 23.18 8.42
CA THR A 87 -16.22 22.62 9.17
C THR A 87 -16.46 21.14 8.88
N GLN A 88 -16.09 20.65 7.69
CA GLN A 88 -16.12 19.21 7.35
C GLN A 88 -15.00 18.43 8.05
N LEU A 89 -13.79 19.00 8.16
CA LEU A 89 -12.62 18.36 8.79
C LEU A 89 -12.58 18.47 10.32
N LEU A 90 -13.11 19.56 10.89
CA LEU A 90 -12.96 19.93 12.30
C LEU A 90 -13.54 18.89 13.29
N PRO A 91 -14.75 18.31 13.09
CA PRO A 91 -15.20 17.18 13.91
C PRO A 91 -14.15 16.06 13.91
N GLY A 92 -13.64 15.74 12.72
CA GLY A 92 -12.60 14.73 12.47
C GLY A 92 -11.29 14.94 13.22
N ILE A 93 -11.06 16.13 13.78
CA ILE A 93 -9.93 16.49 14.64
C ILE A 93 -10.34 16.47 16.12
N LEU A 94 -11.50 17.05 16.46
CA LEU A 94 -11.98 17.22 17.84
C LEU A 94 -12.46 15.91 18.49
N PHE A 95 -13.22 15.08 17.78
CA PHE A 95 -13.92 13.91 18.35
C PHE A 95 -13.37 12.56 17.86
N ALA A 96 -12.19 12.56 17.22
CA ALA A 96 -11.50 11.34 16.78
C ALA A 96 -11.38 10.23 17.86
N PRO A 97 -11.14 10.54 19.15
CA PRO A 97 -11.09 9.52 20.20
C PRO A 97 -12.45 8.90 20.55
N LEU A 98 -13.53 9.68 20.36
CA LEU A 98 -14.85 9.39 20.93
C LEU A 98 -15.71 8.54 19.99
N GLY A 99 -15.54 8.69 18.67
CA GLY A 99 -16.33 7.99 17.66
C GLY A 99 -16.34 6.47 17.84
N GLY A 100 -15.18 5.86 18.09
CA GLY A 100 -15.06 4.41 18.31
C GLY A 100 -15.73 3.95 19.61
N VAL A 101 -15.48 4.63 20.74
CA VAL A 101 -16.04 4.28 22.06
C VAL A 101 -17.57 4.43 22.08
N LEU A 102 -18.11 5.39 21.34
CA LEU A 102 -19.56 5.57 21.19
C LEU A 102 -20.16 4.52 20.24
N ALA A 103 -19.57 4.29 19.06
CA ALA A 103 -20.08 3.32 18.09
C ALA A 103 -20.15 1.89 18.64
N ASP A 104 -19.21 1.50 19.51
CA ASP A 104 -19.15 0.14 20.07
C ASP A 104 -20.13 -0.10 21.24
N ARG A 105 -20.79 0.95 21.76
CA ARG A 105 -21.84 0.87 22.80
C ARG A 105 -23.25 0.68 22.24
N PHE A 106 -23.45 0.96 20.96
CA PHE A 106 -24.76 0.95 20.32
C PHE A 106 -24.84 -0.08 19.19
N ASP A 107 -26.05 -0.43 18.78
CA ASP A 107 -26.28 -1.26 17.60
C ASP A 107 -25.82 -0.52 16.35
N ARG A 108 -24.78 -1.06 15.69
CA ARG A 108 -24.12 -0.48 14.51
C ARG A 108 -25.10 -0.15 13.38
N ARG A 109 -26.13 -1.00 13.18
CA ARG A 109 -27.18 -0.77 12.18
C ARG A 109 -28.02 0.46 12.55
N LYS A 110 -28.37 0.62 13.83
CA LYS A 110 -29.13 1.79 14.32
C LYS A 110 -28.30 3.07 14.28
N VAL A 111 -27.00 3.00 14.64
CA VAL A 111 -26.07 4.13 14.51
C VAL A 111 -25.98 4.59 13.07
N MET A 112 -25.77 3.67 12.12
CA MET A 112 -25.67 4.03 10.70
C MET A 112 -26.98 4.64 10.17
N VAL A 113 -28.14 4.01 10.41
CA VAL A 113 -29.45 4.53 9.96
C VAL A 113 -29.75 5.91 10.56
N LEU A 114 -29.48 6.12 11.85
CA LEU A 114 -29.73 7.41 12.51
C LEU A 114 -28.79 8.50 11.99
N CYS A 115 -27.51 8.18 11.79
CA CYS A 115 -26.53 9.14 11.24
C CYS A 115 -26.82 9.48 9.78
N ASP A 116 -27.32 8.54 8.98
CA ASP A 116 -27.70 8.80 7.58
C ASP A 116 -28.99 9.62 7.48
N LEU A 117 -30.00 9.31 8.30
CA LEU A 117 -31.23 10.11 8.39
C LEU A 117 -30.95 11.53 8.89
N ALA A 118 -30.07 11.69 9.89
CA ALA A 118 -29.65 12.99 10.40
C ALA A 118 -28.87 13.79 9.34
N ARG A 119 -27.91 13.17 8.64
CA ARG A 119 -27.17 13.83 7.54
C ARG A 119 -28.11 14.26 6.42
N GLY A 120 -29.05 13.40 6.03
CA GLY A 120 -30.07 13.71 5.02
C GLY A 120 -30.93 14.91 5.40
N GLY A 121 -31.47 14.92 6.62
CA GLY A 121 -32.25 16.04 7.15
C GLY A 121 -31.46 17.33 7.28
N LEU A 122 -30.19 17.26 7.72
CA LEU A 122 -29.28 18.41 7.78
C LEU A 122 -29.04 19.01 6.40
N PHE A 123 -28.69 18.22 5.38
CA PHE A 123 -28.51 18.73 4.03
C PHE A 123 -29.77 19.35 3.45
N LEU A 124 -30.94 18.71 3.61
CA LEU A 124 -32.22 19.33 3.22
C LEU A 124 -32.45 20.67 3.93
N SER A 125 -32.16 20.76 5.23
CA SER A 125 -32.31 22.01 5.98
C SER A 125 -31.41 23.15 5.51
N ILE A 126 -30.23 22.86 4.94
CA ILE A 126 -29.35 23.90 4.35
C ILE A 126 -30.06 24.57 3.17
N ALA A 127 -30.69 23.79 2.29
CA ALA A 127 -31.42 24.31 1.13
C ALA A 127 -32.70 25.09 1.50
N PHE A 128 -33.37 24.73 2.61
CA PHE A 128 -34.57 25.45 3.07
C PHE A 128 -34.27 26.70 3.92
N VAL A 129 -33.20 26.71 4.72
CA VAL A 129 -32.86 27.83 5.62
C VAL A 129 -32.07 28.92 4.89
N GLY A 130 -31.25 28.59 3.90
CA GLY A 130 -30.64 29.58 3.01
C GLY A 130 -29.72 30.60 3.71
N THR A 131 -29.00 30.24 4.78
CA THR A 131 -28.02 31.14 5.42
C THR A 131 -26.65 30.49 5.58
N ALA A 132 -25.59 31.27 5.38
CA ALA A 132 -24.21 30.78 5.49
C ALA A 132 -23.87 30.23 6.90
N TRP A 133 -24.38 30.88 7.96
CA TRP A 133 -24.18 30.40 9.33
C TRP A 133 -24.81 29.03 9.56
N TRP A 134 -26.05 28.80 9.09
CA TRP A 134 -26.66 27.48 9.19
C TRP A 134 -25.95 26.44 8.32
N LEU A 135 -25.48 26.81 7.13
CA LEU A 135 -24.67 25.96 6.26
C LEU A 135 -23.42 25.42 6.99
N PHE A 136 -22.67 26.30 7.67
CA PHE A 136 -21.49 25.90 8.45
C PHE A 136 -21.84 25.01 9.66
N ILE A 137 -22.90 25.34 10.40
CA ILE A 137 -23.35 24.56 11.56
C ILE A 137 -23.82 23.16 11.13
N ALA A 138 -24.65 23.08 10.08
CA ALA A 138 -25.17 21.83 9.57
C ALA A 138 -24.06 20.96 8.96
N ASN A 139 -23.08 21.54 8.24
CA ASN A 139 -21.92 20.80 7.73
C ASN A 139 -21.04 20.23 8.85
N PHE A 140 -20.82 20.99 9.93
CA PHE A 140 -20.13 20.51 11.13
C PHE A 140 -20.89 19.34 11.79
N LEU A 141 -22.22 19.44 11.93
CA LEU A 141 -23.06 18.38 12.47
C LEU A 141 -23.08 17.12 11.57
N VAL A 142 -23.10 17.29 10.24
CA VAL A 142 -22.92 16.21 9.26
C VAL A 142 -21.58 15.50 9.49
N GLY A 143 -20.50 16.25 9.68
CA GLY A 143 -19.18 15.71 10.01
C GLY A 143 -19.19 14.91 11.32
N CYS A 144 -19.83 15.42 12.38
CA CYS A 144 -20.03 14.69 13.64
C CYS A 144 -20.77 13.36 13.44
N CYS A 145 -21.84 13.32 12.63
CA CYS A 145 -22.55 12.08 12.30
C CYS A 145 -21.64 11.07 11.57
N ALA A 146 -20.79 11.54 10.64
CA ALA A 146 -19.84 10.68 9.93
C ALA A 146 -18.84 9.99 10.89
N MET A 147 -18.47 10.61 12.01
CA MET A 147 -17.56 10.04 13.01
C MET A 147 -18.13 8.85 13.79
N LEU A 148 -19.44 8.75 13.89
CA LEU A 148 -20.12 7.60 14.49
C LEU A 148 -20.38 6.52 13.42
N TRP A 149 -20.67 6.93 12.20
CA TRP A 149 -20.97 6.04 11.07
C TRP A 149 -19.73 5.27 10.57
N ILE A 150 -18.55 5.91 10.48
CA ILE A 150 -17.32 5.26 9.96
C ILE A 150 -16.89 4.07 10.85
N PRO A 151 -16.73 4.19 12.19
CA PRO A 151 -16.41 3.04 13.04
C PRO A 151 -17.52 1.98 13.06
N ALA A 152 -18.79 2.38 12.97
CA ALA A 152 -19.91 1.43 12.87
C ALA A 152 -19.87 0.60 11.58
N LYS A 153 -19.47 1.20 10.44
CA LYS A 153 -19.18 0.49 9.19
C LYS A 153 -17.95 -0.41 9.33
N ASP A 154 -16.81 0.14 9.73
CA ASP A 154 -15.52 -0.56 9.70
C ASP A 154 -15.52 -1.78 10.62
N SER A 155 -16.09 -1.64 11.82
CA SER A 155 -16.23 -2.75 12.76
C SER A 155 -17.25 -3.80 12.31
N ALA A 156 -18.16 -3.48 11.38
CA ALA A 156 -19.10 -4.43 10.78
C ALA A 156 -18.50 -5.21 9.59
N VAL A 157 -17.50 -4.67 8.88
CA VAL A 157 -16.90 -5.33 7.69
C VAL A 157 -16.42 -6.76 7.99
N PRO A 158 -15.63 -7.04 9.06
CA PRO A 158 -15.19 -8.41 9.38
C PRO A 158 -16.36 -9.40 9.58
N ASN A 159 -17.47 -8.95 10.19
CA ASN A 159 -18.64 -9.80 10.45
C ASN A 159 -19.40 -10.21 9.18
N LEU A 160 -19.16 -9.54 8.04
CA LEU A 160 -19.79 -9.86 6.76
C LEU A 160 -18.93 -10.76 5.86
N LEU A 161 -17.67 -10.99 6.21
CA LEU A 161 -16.71 -11.75 5.42
C LEU A 161 -16.68 -13.22 5.84
N ARG A 162 -16.19 -14.10 4.96
CA ARG A 162 -16.18 -15.56 5.19
C ARG A 162 -14.91 -16.06 5.88
N ARG A 163 -13.83 -15.28 5.83
CA ARG A 163 -12.52 -15.62 6.38
C ARG A 163 -11.75 -14.35 6.80
N PRO A 164 -10.81 -14.42 7.75
CA PRO A 164 -10.06 -13.24 8.22
C PRO A 164 -9.16 -12.58 7.14
N ASP A 165 -8.54 -13.36 6.25
CA ASP A 165 -7.68 -12.88 5.15
C ASP A 165 -8.42 -11.93 4.19
N GLN A 166 -9.74 -12.05 4.10
CA GLN A 166 -10.56 -11.20 3.25
C GLN A 166 -10.68 -9.76 3.76
N VAL A 167 -10.37 -9.49 5.04
CA VAL A 167 -10.52 -8.16 5.65
C VAL A 167 -9.62 -7.13 4.97
N GLU A 168 -8.37 -7.49 4.64
CA GLU A 168 -7.46 -6.56 3.96
C GLU A 168 -7.94 -6.25 2.54
N SER A 169 -8.31 -7.28 1.77
CA SER A 169 -8.87 -7.11 0.42
C SER A 169 -10.17 -6.27 0.42
N ALA A 170 -11.01 -6.42 1.44
CA ALA A 170 -12.21 -5.61 1.63
C ALA A 170 -11.90 -4.15 1.96
N ASN A 171 -10.88 -3.89 2.78
CA ASN A 171 -10.42 -2.54 3.13
C ASN A 171 -9.77 -1.83 1.93
N GLN A 172 -8.91 -2.53 1.17
CA GLN A 172 -8.32 -2.02 -0.07
C GLN A 172 -9.41 -1.63 -1.08
N LEU A 173 -10.41 -2.49 -1.29
CA LEU A 173 -11.57 -2.21 -2.15
C LEU A 173 -12.41 -1.03 -1.62
N GLY A 174 -12.52 -0.89 -0.29
CA GLY A 174 -13.16 0.25 0.36
C GLY A 174 -12.45 1.59 0.09
N LEU A 175 -11.11 1.62 0.13
CA LEU A 175 -10.31 2.80 -0.19
C LEU A 175 -10.49 3.23 -1.65
N VAL A 176 -10.38 2.29 -2.60
CA VAL A 176 -10.58 2.54 -4.04
C VAL A 176 -12.01 3.03 -4.32
N MET A 177 -13.00 2.53 -3.57
CA MET A 177 -14.38 3.01 -3.70
C MET A 177 -14.54 4.43 -3.17
N THR A 178 -14.02 4.73 -1.98
CA THR A 178 -14.21 6.01 -1.26
C THR A 178 -13.47 7.17 -1.95
N TYR A 179 -12.22 6.96 -2.37
CA TYR A 179 -11.33 8.00 -2.89
C TYR A 179 -11.09 7.95 -4.40
N GLY A 180 -11.64 6.95 -5.09
CA GLY A 180 -11.55 6.81 -6.54
C GLY A 180 -12.94 6.90 -7.19
N ILE A 181 -13.66 5.77 -7.19
CA ILE A 181 -14.90 5.61 -7.95
C ILE A 181 -15.98 6.61 -7.48
N SER A 182 -16.21 6.73 -6.17
CA SER A 182 -17.23 7.63 -5.62
C SER A 182 -16.93 9.11 -5.88
N THR A 183 -15.65 9.48 -5.97
CA THR A 183 -15.24 10.87 -6.20
C THR A 183 -15.48 11.31 -7.64
N ILE A 184 -15.15 10.44 -8.60
CA ILE A 184 -15.48 10.66 -10.02
C ILE A 184 -17.00 10.76 -10.19
N SER A 185 -17.76 9.85 -9.56
CA SER A 185 -19.23 9.89 -9.62
C SER A 185 -19.84 11.12 -8.94
N GLY A 186 -19.33 11.55 -7.78
CA GLY A 186 -19.83 12.73 -7.06
C GLY A 186 -19.61 14.03 -7.81
N PHE A 187 -18.40 14.26 -8.33
CA PHE A 187 -18.10 15.45 -9.13
C PHE A 187 -18.71 15.39 -10.54
N GLY A 188 -18.84 14.20 -11.15
CA GLY A 188 -19.58 14.02 -12.40
C GLY A 188 -21.06 14.35 -12.24
N LEU A 189 -21.69 13.92 -11.13
CA LEU A 189 -23.06 14.26 -10.80
C LEU A 189 -23.23 15.76 -10.53
N TYR A 190 -22.29 16.40 -9.82
CA TYR A 190 -22.27 17.85 -9.67
C TYR A 190 -22.16 18.57 -11.02
N ALA A 191 -21.23 18.14 -11.88
CA ALA A 191 -21.02 18.73 -13.21
C ALA A 191 -22.29 18.65 -14.06
N ILE A 192 -22.96 17.49 -14.09
CA ILE A 192 -24.26 17.30 -14.76
C ILE A 192 -25.31 18.28 -14.22
N ILE A 193 -25.49 18.36 -12.89
CA ILE A 193 -26.47 19.26 -12.27
C ILE A 193 -26.15 20.73 -12.60
N SER A 194 -24.87 21.11 -12.55
CA SER A 194 -24.42 22.47 -12.84
C SER A 194 -24.50 22.87 -14.32
N GLY A 195 -24.49 21.89 -15.24
CA GLY A 195 -24.64 22.12 -16.68
C GLY A 195 -26.07 22.38 -17.14
N ILE A 196 -27.08 21.99 -16.35
CA ILE A 196 -28.52 22.07 -16.73
C ILE A 196 -28.93 23.47 -17.23
N PRO A 197 -28.59 24.59 -16.56
CA PRO A 197 -28.95 25.92 -17.06
C PRO A 197 -28.35 26.26 -18.42
N GLY A 198 -27.11 25.82 -18.68
CA GLY A 198 -26.43 26.04 -19.96
C GLY A 198 -27.09 25.26 -21.09
N TYR A 199 -27.44 23.99 -20.86
CA TYR A 199 -28.17 23.18 -21.85
C TYR A 199 -29.58 23.76 -22.13
N LEU A 200 -30.25 24.27 -21.10
CA LEU A 200 -31.60 24.86 -21.21
C LEU A 200 -31.60 26.36 -21.58
N HIS A 201 -30.44 26.96 -21.80
CA HIS A 201 -30.27 28.39 -22.13
C HIS A 201 -30.89 29.36 -21.10
N LEU A 202 -30.86 28.98 -19.81
CA LEU A 202 -31.43 29.73 -18.67
C LEU A 202 -30.42 30.68 -17.99
N THR A 203 -29.45 31.19 -18.75
CA THR A 203 -28.18 31.71 -18.22
C THR A 203 -28.28 33.07 -17.51
N ASP A 204 -29.25 33.91 -17.86
CA ASP A 204 -29.26 35.35 -17.51
C ASP A 204 -29.87 35.69 -16.12
N ARG A 205 -29.80 34.78 -15.13
CA ARG A 205 -30.27 35.05 -13.75
C ARG A 205 -29.41 34.40 -12.68
N ASP A 206 -28.90 35.21 -11.75
CA ASP A 206 -28.17 34.76 -10.56
C ASP A 206 -28.96 33.74 -9.71
N ASP A 207 -30.29 33.90 -9.65
CA ASP A 207 -31.22 32.98 -8.98
C ASP A 207 -31.04 31.52 -9.43
N VAL A 208 -30.67 31.30 -10.69
CA VAL A 208 -30.56 29.97 -11.30
C VAL A 208 -29.31 29.25 -10.78
N VAL A 209 -28.21 29.97 -10.52
CA VAL A 209 -27.00 29.40 -9.91
C VAL A 209 -27.25 29.00 -8.46
N PHE A 210 -27.94 29.86 -7.70
CA PHE A 210 -28.37 29.54 -6.34
C PHE A 210 -29.33 28.33 -6.30
N THR A 211 -30.28 28.28 -7.24
CA THR A 211 -31.21 27.16 -7.41
C THR A 211 -30.47 25.85 -7.72
N VAL A 212 -29.49 25.88 -8.62
CA VAL A 212 -28.64 24.71 -8.97
C VAL A 212 -27.84 24.19 -7.79
N ALA A 213 -27.19 25.08 -7.03
CA ALA A 213 -26.43 24.68 -5.84
C ALA A 213 -27.35 24.07 -4.77
N SER A 214 -28.54 24.66 -4.60
CA SER A 214 -29.59 24.14 -3.70
C SER A 214 -30.12 22.77 -4.16
N ILE A 215 -30.33 22.55 -5.47
CA ILE A 215 -30.69 21.24 -6.03
C ILE A 215 -29.61 20.20 -5.74
N ALA A 216 -28.32 20.53 -5.92
CA ALA A 216 -27.23 19.62 -5.61
C ALA A 216 -27.18 19.24 -4.11
N VAL A 217 -27.46 20.20 -3.21
CA VAL A 217 -27.61 19.98 -1.76
C VAL A 217 -28.83 19.10 -1.44
N VAL A 218 -29.97 19.30 -2.10
CA VAL A 218 -31.18 18.45 -1.93
C VAL A 218 -30.95 17.03 -2.42
N VAL A 219 -30.36 16.86 -3.61
CA VAL A 219 -29.97 15.54 -4.15
C VAL A 219 -29.06 14.82 -3.17
N ASN A 220 -28.06 15.51 -2.62
CA ASN A 220 -27.18 14.96 -1.60
C ASN A 220 -27.93 14.51 -0.33
N GLY A 221 -28.88 15.31 0.18
CA GLY A 221 -29.75 14.92 1.29
C GLY A 221 -30.54 13.64 1.00
N LEU A 222 -31.06 13.49 -0.22
CA LEU A 222 -31.77 12.30 -0.68
C LEU A 222 -30.86 11.06 -0.81
N LEU A 223 -29.57 11.22 -1.13
CA LEU A 223 -28.60 10.11 -1.15
C LEU A 223 -28.44 9.49 0.25
N TYR A 224 -28.28 10.32 1.30
CA TYR A 224 -28.19 9.78 2.67
C TYR A 224 -29.52 9.19 3.17
N ILE A 225 -30.68 9.78 2.85
CA ILE A 225 -31.99 9.17 3.18
C ILE A 225 -32.13 7.81 2.49
N THR A 226 -31.70 7.70 1.23
CA THR A 226 -31.69 6.42 0.50
C THR A 226 -30.72 5.41 1.13
N SER A 227 -29.55 5.86 1.62
CA SER A 227 -28.64 5.02 2.42
C SER A 227 -29.31 4.50 3.70
N ALA A 228 -29.95 5.38 4.48
CA ALA A 228 -30.66 5.03 5.70
C ALA A 228 -31.73 3.95 5.43
N VAL A 229 -32.52 4.10 4.35
CA VAL A 229 -33.54 3.12 3.94
C VAL A 229 -32.89 1.79 3.50
N LEU A 230 -31.76 1.82 2.78
CA LEU A 230 -31.06 0.61 2.36
C LEU A 230 -30.44 -0.16 3.54
N VAL A 231 -29.81 0.52 4.50
CA VAL A 231 -29.29 -0.10 5.73
C VAL A 231 -30.44 -0.61 6.62
N ALA A 232 -31.54 0.15 6.71
CA ALA A 232 -32.71 -0.24 7.48
C ALA A 232 -33.41 -1.48 6.89
N THR A 233 -33.51 -1.61 5.56
CA THR A 233 -34.32 -2.66 4.91
C THR A 233 -33.53 -3.84 4.33
N ARG A 234 -32.31 -3.63 3.83
CA ARG A 234 -31.57 -4.64 3.06
C ARG A 234 -30.38 -5.27 3.79
N ILE A 235 -29.95 -4.77 4.95
CA ILE A 235 -28.77 -5.30 5.65
C ILE A 235 -29.04 -5.60 7.15
N PRO A 236 -29.99 -6.51 7.48
CA PRO A 236 -30.24 -6.91 8.87
C PRO A 236 -29.02 -7.52 9.57
N GLU A 237 -28.08 -8.08 8.81
CA GLU A 237 -26.89 -8.78 9.29
C GLU A 237 -25.97 -7.89 10.16
N LEU A 238 -26.00 -6.56 9.98
CA LEU A 238 -25.25 -5.61 10.82
C LEU A 238 -25.70 -5.58 12.29
N SER A 239 -26.91 -6.06 12.59
CA SER A 239 -27.42 -6.19 13.97
C SER A 239 -26.84 -7.41 14.71
N GLY A 240 -25.99 -8.21 14.05
CA GLY A 240 -25.36 -9.41 14.61
C GLY A 240 -24.45 -9.11 15.81
N ARG A 241 -25.00 -9.30 17.02
CA ARG A 241 -24.29 -9.11 18.29
C ARG A 241 -23.18 -10.16 18.43
N ALA A 242 -21.93 -9.73 18.28
CA ALA A 242 -20.78 -10.63 18.36
C ALA A 242 -20.56 -11.19 19.79
N THR A 243 -21.10 -12.38 20.05
CA THR A 243 -20.78 -13.20 21.22
C THR A 243 -19.41 -13.87 21.05
N SER A 244 -18.35 -13.06 21.00
CA SER A 244 -16.96 -13.54 21.01
C SER A 244 -16.40 -13.44 22.44
N PRO A 245 -16.18 -14.57 23.16
CA PRO A 245 -15.87 -14.56 24.59
C PRO A 245 -14.47 -14.03 24.98
N LYS A 246 -13.64 -13.59 24.02
CA LYS A 246 -12.27 -13.07 24.27
C LYS A 246 -12.20 -11.64 24.84
N ARG A 247 -13.30 -10.89 24.96
CA ARG A 247 -13.24 -9.45 25.31
C ARG A 247 -12.86 -9.14 26.77
N LYS A 248 -12.84 -10.12 27.68
CA LYS A 248 -12.56 -9.89 29.11
C LYS A 248 -11.13 -9.41 29.45
N GLN A 249 -10.18 -9.52 28.52
CA GLN A 249 -8.76 -9.21 28.73
C GLN A 249 -8.30 -7.93 28.00
N ALA A 250 -9.24 -7.20 27.38
CA ALA A 250 -8.98 -5.93 26.70
C ALA A 250 -9.60 -4.71 27.43
N ASP A 251 -10.08 -4.91 28.67
CA ASP A 251 -10.74 -3.87 29.47
C ASP A 251 -9.80 -3.21 30.49
N GLU A 252 -8.65 -3.81 30.79
CA GLU A 252 -7.67 -3.31 31.78
C GLU A 252 -6.79 -2.20 31.18
N ASP A 253 -6.23 -2.39 29.99
CA ASP A 253 -5.39 -1.38 29.30
C ASP A 253 -6.21 -0.38 28.45
N LYS A 254 -7.04 0.44 29.11
CA LYS A 254 -7.62 1.64 28.48
C LYS A 254 -6.62 2.79 28.40
N VAL A 255 -5.53 2.56 27.66
CA VAL A 255 -4.53 3.57 27.30
C VAL A 255 -5.23 4.73 26.59
N GLY A 256 -5.37 5.87 27.28
CA GLY A 256 -6.10 7.03 26.76
C GLY A 256 -5.52 7.52 25.43
N PHE A 257 -6.36 8.09 24.55
CA PHE A 257 -5.95 8.48 23.18
C PHE A 257 -4.70 9.37 23.13
N VAL A 258 -4.49 10.26 24.11
CA VAL A 258 -3.28 11.09 24.20
C VAL A 258 -2.02 10.23 24.39
N ALA A 259 -2.10 9.15 25.17
CA ALA A 259 -1.02 8.18 25.32
C ALA A 259 -0.87 7.31 24.05
N MET A 260 -1.97 6.80 23.47
CA MET A 260 -1.95 6.05 22.20
C MET A 260 -1.28 6.86 21.07
N MET A 261 -1.60 8.15 20.95
CA MET A 261 -1.02 9.07 19.97
C MET A 261 0.42 9.45 20.31
N ARG A 262 0.77 9.60 21.60
CA ARG A 262 2.16 9.78 22.07
C ARG A 262 3.04 8.57 21.77
N ASP A 263 2.51 7.36 21.92
CA ASP A 263 3.23 6.11 21.67
C ASP A 263 3.43 5.89 20.17
N GLY A 264 2.38 6.09 19.36
CA GLY A 264 2.50 6.10 17.90
C GLY A 264 3.52 7.14 17.41
N LEU A 265 3.50 8.35 17.97
CA LEU A 265 4.47 9.38 17.64
C LEU A 265 5.90 9.01 18.09
N ARG A 266 6.08 8.43 19.29
CA ARG A 266 7.37 7.95 19.78
C ARG A 266 7.95 6.84 18.88
N TYR A 267 7.10 5.91 18.43
CA TYR A 267 7.47 4.86 17.49
C TYR A 267 7.84 5.46 16.12
N ALA A 268 7.02 6.36 15.58
CA ALA A 268 7.28 7.06 14.33
C ALA A 268 8.60 7.85 14.30
N TRP A 269 9.03 8.42 15.43
CA TRP A 269 10.35 9.11 15.51
C TRP A 269 11.54 8.15 15.66
N ARG A 270 11.33 6.96 16.22
CA ARG A 270 12.37 5.92 16.39
C ARG A 270 12.62 5.13 15.11
N THR A 271 11.57 4.62 14.48
CA THR A 271 11.67 3.71 13.32
C THR A 271 11.91 4.52 12.04
N PRO A 272 13.09 4.42 11.36
CA PRO A 272 13.47 5.33 10.27
C PRO A 272 12.48 5.33 9.09
N LEU A 273 11.95 4.15 8.74
CA LEU A 273 10.93 3.98 7.70
C LEU A 273 9.64 4.74 8.03
N VAL A 274 9.16 4.62 9.27
CA VAL A 274 7.92 5.28 9.72
C VAL A 274 8.13 6.79 9.86
N ARG A 275 9.34 7.22 10.23
CA ARG A 275 9.73 8.63 10.25
C ARG A 275 9.70 9.23 8.84
N GLY A 276 10.31 8.55 7.87
CA GLY A 276 10.28 8.93 6.46
C GLY A 276 8.85 8.99 5.91
N LEU A 277 8.02 7.99 6.23
CA LEU A 277 6.62 7.92 5.85
C LEU A 277 5.84 9.14 6.38
N VAL A 278 5.90 9.38 7.70
CA VAL A 278 5.20 10.51 8.35
C VAL A 278 5.67 11.85 7.78
N ILE A 279 6.99 12.04 7.59
CA ILE A 279 7.55 13.24 6.94
C ILE A 279 7.01 13.41 5.51
N GLY A 280 6.99 12.35 4.70
CA GLY A 280 6.45 12.39 3.34
C GLY A 280 4.97 12.78 3.32
N MET A 281 4.16 12.20 4.20
CA MET A 281 2.74 12.53 4.31
C MET A 281 2.51 13.98 4.78
N ILE A 282 3.33 14.51 5.69
CA ILE A 282 3.28 15.93 6.09
C ILE A 282 3.44 16.83 4.86
N GLY A 283 4.45 16.60 4.02
CA GLY A 283 4.68 17.40 2.81
C GLY A 283 3.57 17.24 1.76
N ALA A 284 3.14 16.01 1.51
CA ALA A 284 2.10 15.71 0.52
C ALA A 284 0.75 16.35 0.88
N PHE A 285 0.31 16.25 2.14
CA PHE A 285 -0.98 16.83 2.57
C PHE A 285 -0.91 18.35 2.77
N ALA A 286 0.26 18.91 3.09
CA ALA A 286 0.45 20.36 3.06
C ALA A 286 0.27 20.91 1.64
N ALA A 287 0.89 20.28 0.62
CA ALA A 287 0.73 20.67 -0.77
C ALA A 287 -0.69 20.41 -1.32
N ALA A 288 -1.35 19.31 -0.94
CA ALA A 288 -2.74 19.06 -1.31
C ALA A 288 -3.69 20.13 -0.74
N GLY A 289 -3.48 20.56 0.51
CA GLY A 289 -4.23 21.67 1.10
C GLY A 289 -3.96 23.01 0.43
N ALA A 290 -2.74 23.22 -0.08
CA ALA A 290 -2.42 24.42 -0.86
C ALA A 290 -3.10 24.42 -2.23
N VAL A 291 -3.19 23.26 -2.91
CA VAL A 291 -3.99 23.11 -4.14
C VAL A 291 -5.45 23.46 -3.87
N ILE A 292 -6.05 22.88 -2.82
CA ILE A 292 -7.48 23.11 -2.49
C ILE A 292 -7.73 24.58 -2.10
N GLY A 293 -6.87 25.18 -1.28
CA GLY A 293 -6.98 26.59 -0.87
C GLY A 293 -6.80 27.58 -2.02
N CYS A 294 -5.89 27.31 -2.96
CA CYS A 294 -5.72 28.16 -4.14
C CYS A 294 -6.74 27.93 -5.26
N ALA A 295 -7.40 26.76 -5.33
CA ALA A 295 -8.07 26.27 -6.54
C ALA A 295 -9.06 27.27 -7.17
N LYS A 296 -9.94 27.92 -6.38
CA LYS A 296 -10.93 28.89 -6.89
C LYS A 296 -10.27 30.16 -7.43
N LEU A 297 -9.31 30.73 -6.70
CA LEU A 297 -8.54 31.90 -7.12
C LEU A 297 -7.68 31.60 -8.36
N TYR A 298 -7.07 30.42 -8.41
CA TYR A 298 -6.26 29.97 -9.53
C TYR A 298 -7.13 29.74 -10.79
N ALA A 299 -8.34 29.18 -10.66
CA ALA A 299 -9.30 29.03 -11.76
C ALA A 299 -9.76 30.39 -12.32
N LEU A 300 -9.93 31.40 -11.46
CA LEU A 300 -10.17 32.79 -11.87
C LEU A 300 -8.95 33.38 -12.60
N SER A 301 -7.72 33.10 -12.14
CA SER A 301 -6.47 33.52 -12.80
C SER A 301 -6.26 32.91 -14.20
N LEU A 302 -6.99 31.84 -14.53
CA LEU A 302 -7.02 31.17 -15.83
C LEU A 302 -8.20 31.63 -16.71
N LEU A 303 -8.94 32.67 -16.30
CA LEU A 303 -10.12 33.24 -16.99
C LEU A 303 -11.28 32.26 -17.21
N GLY A 304 -11.29 31.10 -16.54
CA GLY A 304 -12.28 30.04 -16.74
C GLY A 304 -13.33 29.89 -15.63
N GLY A 305 -13.23 30.69 -14.56
CA GLY A 305 -14.22 30.79 -13.49
C GLY A 305 -14.63 29.44 -12.86
N ASP A 306 -15.91 29.32 -12.54
CA ASP A 306 -16.48 28.17 -11.83
C ASP A 306 -16.41 26.87 -12.64
N SER A 307 -16.55 26.97 -13.97
CA SER A 307 -16.37 25.84 -14.89
C SER A 307 -14.93 25.30 -14.84
N ALA A 308 -13.92 26.18 -14.85
CA ALA A 308 -12.53 25.76 -14.69
C ALA A 308 -12.24 25.20 -13.30
N PHE A 309 -12.82 25.77 -12.24
CA PHE A 309 -12.70 25.23 -10.88
C PHE A 309 -13.21 23.78 -10.79
N GLY A 310 -14.41 23.52 -11.32
CA GLY A 310 -14.97 22.17 -11.39
C GLY A 310 -14.11 21.20 -12.23
N LEU A 311 -13.66 21.63 -13.42
CA LEU A 311 -12.80 20.82 -14.28
C LEU A 311 -11.44 20.50 -13.65
N LEU A 312 -10.83 21.45 -12.93
CA LEU A 312 -9.56 21.24 -12.21
C LEU A 312 -9.74 20.23 -11.07
N PHE A 313 -10.85 20.29 -10.31
CA PHE A 313 -11.17 19.27 -9.31
C PHE A 313 -11.38 17.88 -9.93
N ILE A 314 -12.15 17.78 -11.02
CA ILE A 314 -12.32 16.52 -11.75
C ILE A 314 -10.96 15.98 -12.22
N ALA A 315 -10.07 16.83 -12.74
CA ALA A 315 -8.73 16.45 -13.15
C ALA A 315 -7.88 15.89 -11.99
N VAL A 316 -7.85 16.55 -10.81
CA VAL A 316 -7.14 16.02 -9.61
C VAL A 316 -7.59 14.60 -9.33
N PHE A 317 -8.90 14.37 -9.25
CA PHE A 317 -9.42 13.12 -8.68
C PHE A 317 -9.56 11.99 -9.70
N VAL A 318 -9.75 12.28 -10.99
CA VAL A 318 -9.52 11.30 -12.08
C VAL A 318 -8.05 10.87 -12.10
N GLY A 319 -7.13 11.81 -11.90
CA GLY A 319 -5.72 11.52 -11.66
C GLY A 319 -5.54 10.59 -10.46
N LEU A 320 -6.04 10.98 -9.29
CA LEU A 320 -5.93 10.25 -8.01
C LEU A 320 -6.42 8.79 -8.14
N ALA A 321 -7.60 8.59 -8.71
CA ALA A 321 -8.19 7.28 -8.94
C ALA A 321 -7.31 6.42 -9.88
N SER A 322 -6.82 7.01 -10.96
CA SER A 322 -5.91 6.34 -11.92
C SER A 322 -4.58 5.97 -11.25
N GLY A 323 -4.06 6.84 -10.38
CA GLY A 323 -2.87 6.60 -9.57
C GLY A 323 -3.04 5.39 -8.64
N MET A 324 -4.13 5.36 -7.86
CA MET A 324 -4.43 4.21 -6.99
C MET A 324 -4.58 2.91 -7.78
N ALA A 325 -5.22 2.94 -8.95
CA ALA A 325 -5.40 1.76 -9.80
C ALA A 325 -4.08 1.25 -10.43
N LEU A 326 -3.10 2.15 -10.67
CA LEU A 326 -1.79 1.80 -11.24
C LEU A 326 -0.74 1.46 -10.18
N ALA A 327 -0.89 1.92 -8.92
CA ALA A 327 0.10 1.71 -7.87
C ALA A 327 0.52 0.23 -7.68
N PRO A 328 -0.38 -0.78 -7.68
CA PRO A 328 0.02 -2.19 -7.57
C PRO A 328 0.84 -2.72 -8.76
N ARG A 329 0.77 -2.07 -9.94
CA ARG A 329 1.61 -2.42 -11.10
C ARG A 329 3.02 -1.84 -10.97
N PHE A 330 3.15 -0.61 -10.46
CA PHE A 330 4.45 -0.02 -10.16
C PHE A 330 5.13 -0.68 -8.97
N ALA A 331 4.38 -1.08 -7.94
CA ALA A 331 4.89 -1.76 -6.75
C ALA A 331 5.53 -3.14 -7.02
N ARG A 332 5.22 -3.76 -8.17
CA ARG A 332 5.89 -4.99 -8.66
C ARG A 332 7.25 -4.74 -9.31
N ARG A 333 7.60 -3.48 -9.61
CA ARG A 333 8.84 -3.08 -10.30
C ARG A 333 9.73 -2.18 -9.46
N LEU A 334 9.15 -1.44 -8.53
CA LEU A 334 9.83 -0.62 -7.53
C LEU A 334 9.23 -0.98 -6.16
N THR A 335 10.05 -1.20 -5.15
CA THR A 335 9.55 -1.50 -3.80
C THR A 335 8.62 -0.39 -3.29
N TYR A 336 7.60 -0.73 -2.51
CA TYR A 336 6.64 0.25 -1.94
C TYR A 336 7.35 1.45 -1.31
N ASN A 337 8.45 1.21 -0.60
CA ASN A 337 9.23 2.21 0.12
C ASN A 337 9.93 3.22 -0.84
N ARG A 338 10.46 2.74 -1.97
CA ARG A 338 11.00 3.60 -3.05
C ARG A 338 9.88 4.37 -3.76
N LEU A 339 8.79 3.66 -4.09
CA LEU A 339 7.67 4.19 -4.86
C LEU A 339 6.94 5.34 -4.12
N PHE A 340 6.75 5.20 -2.81
CA PHE A 340 6.16 6.25 -1.95
C PHE A 340 6.94 7.57 -2.04
N GLY A 341 8.24 7.54 -1.71
CA GLY A 341 9.06 8.75 -1.71
C GLY A 341 9.19 9.39 -3.10
N LEU A 342 9.44 8.57 -4.13
CA LEU A 342 9.58 9.04 -5.51
C LEU A 342 8.29 9.70 -6.01
N THR A 343 7.12 9.14 -5.71
CA THR A 343 5.85 9.72 -6.20
C THR A 343 5.47 11.03 -5.51
N ILE A 344 5.88 11.26 -4.26
CA ILE A 344 5.76 12.58 -3.61
C ILE A 344 6.68 13.62 -4.27
N VAL A 345 7.90 13.24 -4.66
CA VAL A 345 8.79 14.12 -5.45
C VAL A 345 8.13 14.49 -6.78
N CYS A 346 7.60 13.50 -7.51
CA CYS A 346 6.89 13.73 -8.77
C CYS A 346 5.62 14.59 -8.58
N ALA A 347 4.89 14.45 -7.47
CA ALA A 347 3.72 15.28 -7.15
C ALA A 347 4.11 16.75 -6.91
N GLY A 348 5.19 16.98 -6.14
CA GLY A 348 5.71 18.33 -5.89
C GLY A 348 6.21 19.03 -7.16
N LEU A 349 6.95 18.30 -8.01
CA LEU A 349 7.39 18.80 -9.31
C LEU A 349 6.20 19.05 -10.27
N SER A 350 5.19 18.18 -10.26
CA SER A 350 3.97 18.39 -11.06
C SER A 350 3.19 19.63 -10.59
N LEU A 351 3.13 19.88 -9.28
CA LEU A 351 2.50 21.08 -8.73
C LEU A 351 3.26 22.36 -9.10
N ALA A 352 4.60 22.31 -9.19
CA ALA A 352 5.38 23.42 -9.75
C ALA A 352 5.06 23.68 -11.24
N ILE A 353 4.74 22.64 -12.02
CA ILE A 353 4.25 22.82 -13.42
C ILE A 353 2.85 23.46 -13.44
N VAL A 354 1.93 23.06 -12.54
CA VAL A 354 0.61 23.70 -12.40
C VAL A 354 0.77 25.20 -12.12
N ALA A 355 1.64 25.56 -11.16
CA ALA A 355 1.90 26.95 -10.81
C ALA A 355 2.44 27.80 -11.97
N LEU A 356 3.09 27.17 -12.96
CA LEU A 356 3.65 27.82 -14.15
C LEU A 356 2.73 27.74 -15.39
N ALA A 357 1.62 27.01 -15.33
CA ALA A 357 0.76 26.77 -16.49
C ALA A 357 0.04 28.06 -16.96
N PRO A 358 0.24 28.51 -18.21
CA PRO A 358 -0.38 29.74 -18.74
C PRO A 358 -1.79 29.51 -19.31
N HIS A 359 -2.20 28.25 -19.50
CA HIS A 359 -3.46 27.88 -20.16
C HIS A 359 -4.16 26.77 -19.39
N LEU A 360 -5.50 26.79 -19.38
CA LEU A 360 -6.32 25.82 -18.66
C LEU A 360 -6.04 24.37 -19.06
N TRP A 361 -5.78 24.07 -20.34
CA TRP A 361 -5.48 22.70 -20.77
C TRP A 361 -4.16 22.17 -20.20
N VAL A 362 -3.12 23.02 -20.10
CA VAL A 362 -1.83 22.68 -19.48
C VAL A 362 -2.05 22.43 -17.98
N ALA A 363 -2.83 23.30 -17.33
CA ALA A 363 -3.19 23.15 -15.93
C ALA A 363 -3.93 21.83 -15.68
N LEU A 364 -4.95 21.48 -16.49
CA LEU A 364 -5.70 20.23 -16.34
C LEU A 364 -4.81 18.98 -16.46
N VAL A 365 -3.88 18.94 -17.42
CA VAL A 365 -2.93 17.81 -17.57
C VAL A 365 -1.96 17.73 -16.39
N ALA A 366 -1.38 18.86 -15.97
CA ALA A 366 -0.45 18.90 -14.84
C ALA A 366 -1.14 18.58 -13.50
N VAL A 367 -2.38 19.04 -13.30
CA VAL A 367 -3.21 18.76 -12.13
C VAL A 367 -3.62 17.28 -12.08
N ALA A 368 -3.95 16.66 -13.22
CA ALA A 368 -4.17 15.21 -13.29
C ALA A 368 -2.90 14.41 -12.96
N LEU A 369 -1.71 14.91 -13.31
CA LEU A 369 -0.43 14.30 -12.95
C LEU A 369 -0.11 14.43 -11.45
N VAL A 370 -0.40 15.60 -10.84
CA VAL A 370 -0.39 15.78 -9.36
C VAL A 370 -1.32 14.75 -8.71
N GLY A 371 -2.53 14.61 -9.24
CA GLY A 371 -3.50 13.60 -8.79
C GLY A 371 -2.94 12.18 -8.84
N GLY A 372 -2.48 11.73 -10.01
CA GLY A 372 -1.97 10.36 -10.20
C GLY A 372 -0.77 10.03 -9.33
N THR A 373 0.17 10.97 -9.18
CA THR A 373 1.35 10.78 -8.31
C THR A 373 0.97 10.78 -6.83
N ALA A 374 0.11 11.69 -6.38
CA ALA A 374 -0.45 11.67 -5.03
C ALA A 374 -1.29 10.42 -4.73
N GLY A 375 -2.00 9.87 -5.72
CA GLY A 375 -2.80 8.65 -5.58
C GLY A 375 -1.95 7.40 -5.35
N ILE A 376 -0.81 7.29 -6.04
CA ILE A 376 0.17 6.24 -5.78
C ILE A 376 0.80 6.43 -4.39
N ALA A 377 1.22 7.64 -4.04
CA ALA A 377 1.81 7.95 -2.73
C ALA A 377 0.84 7.63 -1.57
N PHE A 378 -0.44 7.97 -1.70
CA PHE A 378 -1.45 7.72 -0.67
C PHE A 378 -1.71 6.22 -0.46
N LEU A 379 -1.93 5.46 -1.53
CA LEU A 379 -2.17 4.02 -1.42
C LEU A 379 -0.91 3.29 -0.91
N THR A 380 0.26 3.57 -1.47
CA THR A 380 1.53 2.95 -1.02
C THR A 380 1.83 3.28 0.44
N GLY A 381 1.60 4.52 0.87
CA GLY A 381 1.79 4.92 2.27
C GLY A 381 0.89 4.16 3.24
N LEU A 382 -0.39 3.94 2.88
CA LEU A 382 -1.30 3.10 3.68
C LEU A 382 -0.90 1.62 3.66
N THR A 383 -0.47 1.08 2.50
CA THR A 383 0.03 -0.31 2.40
C THR A 383 1.25 -0.54 3.26
N ILE A 384 2.19 0.42 3.31
CA ILE A 384 3.39 0.33 4.17
C ILE A 384 3.02 0.23 5.66
N ILE A 385 2.02 0.98 6.13
CA ILE A 385 1.50 0.81 7.51
C ILE A 385 0.80 -0.55 7.65
N GLY A 386 0.09 -0.98 6.60
CA GLY A 386 -0.66 -2.24 6.58
C GLY A 386 0.19 -3.50 6.65
N SER A 387 1.41 -3.51 6.07
CA SER A 387 2.26 -4.70 5.97
C SER A 387 3.61 -4.62 6.69
N GLN A 388 4.16 -3.43 6.97
CA GLN A 388 5.49 -3.25 7.60
C GLN A 388 5.43 -2.65 9.02
N VAL A 389 4.24 -2.63 9.66
CA VAL A 389 4.08 -2.21 11.07
C VAL A 389 3.44 -3.33 11.88
N GLU A 390 4.13 -3.69 12.97
CA GLU A 390 3.73 -4.62 14.04
C GLU A 390 2.27 -4.44 14.44
N ASP A 391 1.52 -5.54 14.58
CA ASP A 391 0.06 -5.53 14.80
C ASP A 391 -0.37 -4.67 16.01
N GLU A 392 0.38 -4.72 17.11
CA GLU A 392 0.14 -3.92 18.33
C GLU A 392 0.24 -2.41 18.13
N MET A 393 1.04 -2.00 17.15
CA MET A 393 1.31 -0.60 16.80
C MET A 393 0.57 -0.16 15.53
N ARG A 394 0.17 -1.09 14.66
CA ARG A 394 -0.52 -0.83 13.38
C ARG A 394 -1.75 0.05 13.57
N GLY A 395 -2.62 -0.30 14.52
CA GLY A 395 -3.81 0.50 14.84
C GLY A 395 -3.49 1.91 15.39
N ARG A 396 -2.42 2.04 16.19
CA ARG A 396 -1.95 3.33 16.72
C ARG A 396 -1.39 4.22 15.60
N MET A 397 -0.65 3.62 14.68
CA MET A 397 -0.04 4.30 13.53
C MET A 397 -1.09 4.77 12.51
N VAL A 398 -2.09 3.95 12.17
CA VAL A 398 -3.20 4.37 11.30
C VAL A 398 -3.96 5.55 11.92
N ALA A 399 -4.26 5.51 13.22
CA ALA A 399 -4.95 6.59 13.92
C ALA A 399 -4.14 7.90 13.95
N LEU A 400 -2.83 7.82 14.25
CA LEU A 400 -1.91 8.96 14.21
C LEU A 400 -1.89 9.60 12.81
N VAL A 401 -1.68 8.77 11.77
CA VAL A 401 -1.56 9.24 10.38
C VAL A 401 -2.85 9.88 9.89
N GLN A 402 -4.02 9.26 10.11
CA GLN A 402 -5.30 9.85 9.71
C GLN A 402 -5.61 11.15 10.44
N SER A 403 -5.24 11.28 11.72
CA SER A 403 -5.42 12.52 12.48
C SER A 403 -4.49 13.62 11.94
N LEU A 404 -3.22 13.29 11.73
CA LEU A 404 -2.19 14.20 11.21
C LEU A 404 -2.55 14.72 9.79
N MET A 405 -3.03 13.83 8.91
CA MET A 405 -3.55 14.20 7.59
C MET A 405 -4.64 15.28 7.68
N LYS A 406 -5.67 15.08 8.51
CA LYS A 406 -6.78 16.03 8.65
C LYS A 406 -6.34 17.38 9.21
N ILE A 407 -5.47 17.36 10.22
CA ILE A 407 -4.91 18.57 10.84
C ILE A 407 -4.12 19.38 9.81
N ILE A 408 -3.22 18.75 9.06
CA ILE A 408 -2.36 19.42 8.07
C ILE A 408 -3.17 19.91 6.87
N LEU A 409 -4.12 19.10 6.38
CA LEU A 409 -4.98 19.48 5.27
C LEU A 409 -5.82 20.72 5.64
N GLY A 410 -6.49 20.69 6.80
CA GLY A 410 -7.31 21.81 7.28
C GLY A 410 -6.50 23.06 7.65
N LEU A 411 -5.31 22.91 8.21
CA LEU A 411 -4.42 24.05 8.46
C LEU A 411 -3.93 24.66 7.15
N SER A 412 -3.51 23.84 6.18
CA SER A 412 -3.01 24.30 4.89
C SER A 412 -4.10 24.99 4.05
N THR A 413 -5.34 24.49 4.05
CA THR A 413 -6.45 25.15 3.34
C THR A 413 -6.82 26.51 3.94
N VAL A 414 -6.54 26.77 5.22
CA VAL A 414 -6.76 28.09 5.86
C VAL A 414 -5.54 29.01 5.69
N VAL A 415 -4.32 28.49 5.85
CA VAL A 415 -3.08 29.27 5.73
C VAL A 415 -2.80 29.68 4.28
N THR A 416 -3.12 28.85 3.30
CA THR A 416 -2.79 29.12 1.88
C THR A 416 -3.48 30.37 1.33
N PRO A 417 -4.81 30.56 1.46
CA PRO A 417 -5.46 31.81 1.03
C PRO A 417 -4.91 33.05 1.73
N LEU A 418 -4.56 32.95 3.02
CA LEU A 418 -3.95 34.05 3.77
C LEU A 418 -2.58 34.41 3.18
N LEU A 419 -1.72 33.42 2.86
CA LEU A 419 -0.46 33.66 2.16
C LEU A 419 -0.68 34.31 0.79
N VAL A 420 -1.66 33.86 0.01
CA VAL A 420 -2.02 34.48 -1.28
C VAL A 420 -2.38 35.95 -1.12
N THR A 421 -3.16 36.33 -0.11
CA THR A 421 -3.52 37.75 0.12
C THR A 421 -2.35 38.66 0.53
N VAL A 422 -1.23 38.08 0.98
CA VAL A 422 0.00 38.84 1.32
C VAL A 422 0.92 38.99 0.10
N VAL A 423 0.83 38.10 -0.89
CA VAL A 423 1.65 38.16 -2.10
C VAL A 423 1.02 39.09 -3.14
N GLN A 424 1.62 40.25 -3.34
CA GLN A 424 1.19 41.19 -4.38
C GLN A 424 1.27 40.58 -5.79
N PRO A 425 0.20 40.68 -6.61
CA PRO A 425 0.24 40.29 -8.02
C PRO A 425 1.31 41.06 -8.79
N ARG A 426 1.95 40.42 -9.78
CA ARG A 426 2.96 41.04 -10.66
C ARG A 426 2.73 40.65 -12.11
N THR A 427 2.83 41.60 -13.02
CA THR A 427 3.00 41.33 -14.45
C THR A 427 4.47 41.04 -14.75
N ILE A 428 4.74 39.92 -15.41
CA ILE A 428 6.07 39.56 -15.90
C ILE A 428 5.95 39.33 -17.42
N THR A 429 6.77 40.01 -18.21
CA THR A 429 6.84 39.78 -19.66
C THR A 429 7.67 38.54 -19.95
N VAL A 430 7.06 37.53 -20.59
CA VAL A 430 7.70 36.27 -20.96
C VAL A 430 7.49 36.05 -22.46
N PHE A 431 8.57 35.89 -23.23
CA PHE A 431 8.54 35.84 -24.70
C PHE A 431 7.70 36.96 -25.34
N ASN A 432 7.88 38.20 -24.87
CA ASN A 432 7.13 39.40 -25.28
C ASN A 432 5.62 39.40 -24.99
N HIS A 433 5.07 38.39 -24.31
CA HIS A 433 3.69 38.37 -23.84
C HIS A 433 3.61 38.78 -22.35
N PRO A 434 2.64 39.62 -21.95
CA PRO A 434 2.44 39.99 -20.54
C PRO A 434 1.75 38.85 -19.77
N LEU A 435 2.51 38.15 -18.93
CA LEU A 435 1.97 37.14 -18.02
C LEU A 435 1.57 37.80 -16.69
N HIS A 436 0.28 37.86 -16.41
CA HIS A 436 -0.22 38.22 -15.08
C HIS A 436 0.07 37.06 -14.12
N VAL A 437 0.98 37.26 -13.17
CA VAL A 437 1.28 36.34 -12.08
C VAL A 437 0.50 36.79 -10.84
N ASP A 438 -0.67 36.19 -10.66
CA ASP A 438 -1.46 36.28 -9.43
C ASP A 438 -0.74 35.57 -8.26
N GLY A 439 -1.05 35.98 -7.02
CA GLY A 439 -0.44 35.48 -5.78
C GLY A 439 -0.61 33.97 -5.55
N THR A 440 -1.61 33.34 -6.18
CA THR A 440 -1.80 31.88 -6.17
C THR A 440 -0.60 31.11 -6.72
N ARG A 441 0.00 31.58 -7.82
CA ARG A 441 1.09 30.87 -8.52
C ARG A 441 2.36 30.71 -7.69
N PRO A 442 2.98 31.76 -7.12
CA PRO A 442 4.18 31.59 -6.29
C PRO A 442 3.92 30.77 -5.02
N VAL A 443 2.71 30.84 -4.44
CA VAL A 443 2.34 30.01 -3.27
C VAL A 443 2.23 28.53 -3.67
N MET A 444 1.58 28.21 -4.79
CA MET A 444 1.52 26.83 -5.31
C MET A 444 2.91 26.32 -5.72
N PHE A 445 3.76 27.15 -6.32
CA PHE A 445 5.13 26.80 -6.67
C PHE A 445 5.96 26.48 -5.41
N GLY A 446 5.88 27.33 -4.39
CA GLY A 446 6.53 27.10 -3.09
C GLY A 446 6.06 25.82 -2.41
N ALA A 447 4.75 25.53 -2.44
CA ALA A 447 4.19 24.27 -1.94
C ALA A 447 4.67 23.04 -2.74
N GLY A 448 4.81 23.17 -4.06
CA GLY A 448 5.37 22.12 -4.92
C GLY A 448 6.85 21.83 -4.64
N VAL A 449 7.67 22.87 -4.49
CA VAL A 449 9.09 22.76 -4.10
C VAL A 449 9.21 22.15 -2.69
N LEU A 450 8.40 22.59 -1.73
CA LEU A 450 8.38 22.03 -0.38
C LEU A 450 8.03 20.53 -0.39
N ALA A 451 6.98 20.13 -1.12
CA ALA A 451 6.62 18.72 -1.28
C ALA A 451 7.71 17.91 -1.98
N ALA A 452 8.41 18.47 -2.97
CA ALA A 452 9.53 17.80 -3.64
C ALA A 452 10.73 17.59 -2.69
N VAL A 453 11.09 18.60 -1.89
CA VAL A 453 12.16 18.49 -0.88
C VAL A 453 11.78 17.49 0.22
N VAL A 454 10.55 17.55 0.73
CA VAL A 454 10.04 16.64 1.77
C VAL A 454 9.90 15.21 1.25
N GLY A 455 9.47 15.03 0.00
CA GLY A 455 9.46 13.74 -0.70
C GLY A 455 10.85 13.15 -0.87
N LEU A 456 11.86 13.97 -1.18
CA LEU A 456 13.26 13.55 -1.27
C LEU A 456 13.84 13.15 0.10
N ILE A 457 13.44 13.85 1.17
CA ILE A 457 13.81 13.49 2.56
C ILE A 457 13.13 12.18 2.99
N ALA A 458 11.86 11.98 2.64
CA ALA A 458 11.13 10.74 2.88
C ALA A 458 11.77 9.57 2.13
N TYR A 459 12.01 9.74 0.82
CA TYR A 459 12.70 8.77 -0.02
C TYR A 459 14.06 8.37 0.57
N ARG A 460 14.92 9.33 0.93
CA ARG A 460 16.24 9.07 1.52
C ARG A 460 16.20 8.38 2.90
N GLN A 461 15.07 8.39 3.60
CA GLN A 461 14.90 7.69 4.89
C GLN A 461 14.21 6.32 4.75
N MET A 462 13.53 6.07 3.64
CA MET A 462 12.79 4.83 3.37
C MET A 462 13.49 3.92 2.35
N ASP A 463 14.41 4.47 1.54
CA ASP A 463 15.23 3.69 0.62
C ASP A 463 16.27 2.84 1.36
N ASN A 464 15.93 1.57 1.58
CA ASN A 464 16.92 0.53 1.85
C ASN A 464 17.80 0.33 0.61
N ARG A 465 18.90 1.09 0.55
CA ARG A 465 19.90 1.12 -0.52
C ARG A 465 20.21 -0.27 -1.10
N ARG A 466 19.51 -0.64 -2.17
CA ARG A 466 20.02 -1.57 -3.20
C ARG A 466 20.89 -0.76 -4.16
N ILE A 467 21.93 -1.40 -4.69
CA ILE A 467 23.11 -0.75 -5.29
C ILE A 467 22.82 -0.08 -6.66
N GLU A 468 21.73 -0.46 -7.34
CA GLU A 468 21.37 0.09 -8.65
C GLU A 468 20.93 1.57 -8.61
N PRO A 469 21.33 2.38 -9.63
CA PRO A 469 20.94 3.79 -9.70
C PRO A 469 19.49 3.98 -10.15
N ILE A 470 18.79 4.90 -9.48
CA ILE A 470 17.34 5.20 -9.65
C ILE A 470 16.91 5.36 -11.12
N LEU A 471 17.77 5.96 -11.95
CA LEU A 471 17.46 6.24 -13.36
C LEU A 471 17.35 4.97 -14.22
N SER A 472 18.13 3.91 -13.97
CA SER A 472 17.99 2.65 -14.71
C SER A 472 16.72 1.90 -14.29
N GLU A 473 16.43 1.80 -12.99
CA GLU A 473 15.20 1.19 -12.49
C GLU A 473 13.94 1.87 -13.05
N LEU A 474 13.86 3.21 -12.96
CA LEU A 474 12.71 3.97 -13.45
C LEU A 474 12.54 3.84 -14.98
N PHE A 475 13.64 3.88 -15.73
CA PHE A 475 13.62 3.76 -17.19
C PHE A 475 13.23 2.36 -17.65
N ASN A 476 13.70 1.31 -16.97
CA ASN A 476 13.28 -0.08 -17.21
C ASN A 476 11.80 -0.27 -16.85
N ALA A 477 11.35 0.28 -15.71
CA ALA A 477 9.97 0.20 -15.26
C ALA A 477 8.98 0.89 -16.22
N ILE A 478 9.38 2.00 -16.84
CA ILE A 478 8.60 2.70 -17.88
C ILE A 478 8.66 1.96 -19.22
N ARG A 479 9.84 1.50 -19.67
CA ARG A 479 10.01 0.82 -20.97
C ARG A 479 9.45 -0.60 -21.03
N GLY A 480 8.96 -1.15 -19.91
CA GLY A 480 8.35 -2.47 -19.89
C GLY A 480 9.33 -3.64 -19.97
N LYS A 481 10.65 -3.39 -19.89
CA LYS A 481 11.64 -4.47 -19.79
C LYS A 481 11.48 -5.19 -18.46
N SER A 482 11.25 -6.51 -18.52
CA SER A 482 11.39 -7.40 -17.36
C SER A 482 12.88 -7.55 -16.99
N LYS A 483 13.19 -8.20 -15.85
CA LYS A 483 14.56 -8.54 -15.37
C LYS A 483 15.29 -9.57 -16.28
N SER A 484 15.25 -9.45 -17.60
CA SER A 484 15.76 -10.47 -18.52
C SER A 484 17.30 -10.41 -18.76
N SER A 485 18.08 -9.93 -17.78
CA SER A 485 19.55 -9.78 -17.94
C SER A 485 20.37 -9.70 -16.64
N ALA A 486 19.76 -9.42 -15.49
CA ALA A 486 20.42 -9.59 -14.18
C ALA A 486 20.23 -11.04 -13.71
N GLY A 487 21.23 -11.61 -13.03
CA GLY A 487 21.18 -12.98 -12.50
C GLY A 487 20.10 -13.18 -11.44
N LEU A 488 19.91 -14.44 -11.04
CA LEU A 488 18.86 -14.84 -10.10
C LEU A 488 19.46 -15.60 -8.92
N LEU A 489 19.24 -15.12 -7.69
CA LEU A 489 19.63 -15.84 -6.47
C LEU A 489 18.46 -16.69 -5.96
N ILE A 490 18.58 -18.00 -6.11
CA ILE A 490 17.68 -19.00 -5.54
C ILE A 490 18.34 -19.57 -4.28
N THR A 491 17.59 -19.64 -3.19
CA THR A 491 18.09 -20.19 -1.93
C THR A 491 17.26 -21.39 -1.47
N VAL A 492 17.92 -22.37 -0.86
CA VAL A 492 17.27 -23.52 -0.21
C VAL A 492 17.50 -23.42 1.29
N GLU A 493 16.43 -23.16 2.03
CA GLU A 493 16.39 -23.03 3.49
C GLU A 493 15.55 -24.19 4.08
N GLY A 494 15.80 -24.54 5.32
CA GLY A 494 15.25 -25.72 5.99
C GLY A 494 16.04 -26.11 7.24
N ASP A 495 15.47 -26.94 8.10
CA ASP A 495 16.03 -27.23 9.43
C ASP A 495 17.39 -27.97 9.36
N THR A 496 17.49 -29.08 8.62
CA THR A 496 18.72 -29.90 8.58
C THR A 496 19.64 -29.52 7.40
N ARG A 497 20.96 -29.63 7.59
CA ARG A 497 21.94 -29.31 6.54
C ARG A 497 21.86 -30.31 5.39
N ARG A 498 21.76 -31.59 5.74
CA ARG A 498 21.75 -32.69 4.78
C ARG A 498 20.64 -32.53 3.73
N ASP A 499 19.44 -32.19 4.17
CA ASP A 499 18.28 -32.04 3.28
C ASP A 499 18.41 -30.80 2.37
N THR A 500 18.78 -29.64 2.93
CA THR A 500 19.03 -28.44 2.12
C THR A 500 20.16 -28.64 1.12
N SER A 501 21.21 -29.38 1.48
CA SER A 501 22.37 -29.62 0.61
C SER A 501 22.06 -30.60 -0.53
N ALA A 502 21.34 -31.69 -0.23
CA ALA A 502 20.89 -32.62 -1.24
C ALA A 502 19.98 -31.91 -2.27
N GLN A 503 19.00 -31.14 -1.78
CA GLN A 503 18.05 -30.44 -2.66
C GLN A 503 18.68 -29.27 -3.42
N ALA A 504 19.64 -28.53 -2.83
CA ALA A 504 20.38 -27.49 -3.54
C ALA A 504 21.23 -28.05 -4.70
N ARG A 505 21.93 -29.18 -4.49
CA ARG A 505 22.68 -29.89 -5.55
C ARG A 505 21.74 -30.38 -6.66
N ARG A 506 20.72 -31.17 -6.29
CA ARG A 506 19.70 -31.71 -7.22
C ARG A 506 19.02 -30.61 -8.05
N LEU A 507 18.70 -29.46 -7.44
CA LEU A 507 18.16 -28.30 -8.15
C LEU A 507 19.18 -27.65 -9.09
N ALA A 508 20.42 -27.44 -8.65
CA ALA A 508 21.46 -26.86 -9.50
C ALA A 508 21.74 -27.71 -10.74
N ASP A 509 21.80 -29.03 -10.59
CA ASP A 509 22.03 -29.97 -11.69
C ASP A 509 20.82 -30.05 -12.65
N ALA A 510 19.59 -30.12 -12.12
CA ALA A 510 18.38 -30.05 -12.95
C ALA A 510 18.25 -28.74 -13.75
N LEU A 511 18.83 -27.63 -13.26
CA LEU A 511 18.89 -26.35 -13.96
C LEU A 511 20.03 -26.29 -15.00
N ARG A 512 21.13 -27.01 -14.78
CA ARG A 512 22.20 -27.21 -15.78
C ARG A 512 21.71 -28.05 -16.95
N ASP A 513 21.01 -29.15 -16.66
CA ASP A 513 20.36 -30.02 -17.65
C ASP A 513 19.29 -29.26 -18.48
N ALA A 514 18.64 -28.26 -17.89
CA ALA A 514 17.73 -27.33 -18.58
C ALA A 514 18.45 -26.28 -19.47
N GLY A 515 19.78 -26.31 -19.55
CA GLY A 515 20.58 -25.42 -20.39
C GLY A 515 20.84 -24.04 -19.77
N HIS A 516 20.78 -23.89 -18.45
CA HIS A 516 21.14 -22.65 -17.77
C HIS A 516 22.59 -22.66 -17.29
N VAL A 517 23.22 -21.47 -17.23
CA VAL A 517 24.49 -21.27 -16.51
C VAL A 517 24.17 -21.20 -15.02
N VAL A 518 24.62 -22.20 -14.25
CA VAL A 518 24.30 -22.34 -12.81
C VAL A 518 25.56 -22.49 -11.95
N LEU A 519 25.81 -21.47 -11.14
CA LEU A 519 26.68 -21.58 -9.97
C LEU A 519 25.88 -22.24 -8.83
N LEU A 520 26.40 -23.33 -8.28
CA LEU A 520 26.06 -23.75 -6.92
C LEU A 520 27.08 -23.07 -6.00
N ALA A 521 26.68 -22.01 -5.32
CA ALA A 521 27.56 -21.26 -4.44
C ALA A 521 27.69 -21.98 -3.09
N SER A 522 28.89 -21.95 -2.50
CA SER A 522 29.34 -22.78 -1.37
C SER A 522 29.23 -24.29 -1.58
N ASP A 523 30.37 -24.98 -1.66
CA ASP A 523 30.48 -26.36 -1.16
C ASP A 523 30.54 -26.26 0.38
N PRO A 524 29.48 -26.66 1.11
CA PRO A 524 29.39 -26.41 2.54
C PRO A 524 30.48 -27.14 3.32
N GLU A 525 30.90 -28.32 2.85
CA GLU A 525 31.96 -29.04 3.51
C GLU A 525 33.31 -28.37 3.31
N LEU A 526 33.53 -27.72 2.16
CA LEU A 526 34.79 -27.09 1.79
C LEU A 526 34.96 -25.75 2.51
N ASP A 527 33.88 -24.96 2.62
CA ASP A 527 33.85 -23.76 3.44
C ASP A 527 33.87 -24.08 4.94
N GLU A 528 33.14 -25.10 5.42
CA GLU A 528 33.22 -25.51 6.82
C GLU A 528 34.60 -26.13 7.15
N ARG A 529 35.26 -26.81 6.20
CA ARG A 529 36.67 -27.26 6.34
C ARG A 529 37.65 -26.09 6.37
N ARG A 530 37.52 -25.08 5.50
CA ARG A 530 38.33 -23.85 5.52
C ARG A 530 38.13 -23.07 6.83
N LEU A 531 36.89 -22.94 7.27
CA LEU A 531 36.53 -22.26 8.50
C LEU A 531 37.08 -22.99 9.72
N ARG A 532 36.86 -24.30 9.83
CA ARG A 532 37.44 -25.13 10.90
C ARG A 532 38.97 -25.12 10.87
N SER A 533 39.63 -25.06 9.71
CA SER A 533 41.10 -25.00 9.67
C SER A 533 41.63 -23.64 10.16
N MET A 534 41.01 -22.52 9.76
CA MET A 534 41.34 -21.19 10.28
C MET A 534 41.04 -21.02 11.78
N LEU A 535 39.99 -21.67 12.29
CA LEU A 535 39.58 -21.62 13.70
C LEU A 535 40.17 -22.72 14.58
N SER A 536 40.92 -23.68 14.00
CA SER A 536 41.46 -24.84 14.73
C SER A 536 42.41 -24.49 15.90
N THR A 537 42.79 -23.22 16.00
CA THR A 537 43.66 -22.62 17.02
C THR A 537 42.91 -21.75 18.03
N VAL A 538 41.58 -21.61 17.93
CA VAL A 538 40.77 -20.65 18.71
C VAL A 538 39.55 -21.32 19.37
N ASP A 539 39.57 -21.42 20.70
CA ASP A 539 38.42 -21.87 21.49
C ASP A 539 37.38 -20.72 21.64
N LEU A 540 36.23 -20.86 20.99
CA LEU A 540 35.20 -19.82 20.89
C LEU A 540 34.17 -19.93 22.03
N ALA A 541 34.46 -19.31 23.17
CA ALA A 541 33.65 -19.41 24.40
C ALA A 541 32.18 -18.88 24.35
N GLY A 542 31.63 -18.47 23.20
CA GLY A 542 30.28 -17.91 23.14
C GLY A 542 29.61 -17.81 21.76
N VAL A 543 28.27 -17.79 21.77
CA VAL A 543 27.40 -17.84 20.57
C VAL A 543 27.60 -16.61 19.65
N ARG A 544 27.76 -15.40 20.22
CA ARG A 544 28.03 -14.19 19.42
C ARG A 544 29.35 -14.27 18.62
N ALA A 545 30.37 -14.97 19.12
CA ALA A 545 31.62 -15.16 18.39
C ALA A 545 31.42 -16.09 17.19
N HIS A 546 30.70 -17.20 17.38
CA HIS A 546 30.31 -18.10 16.29
C HIS A 546 29.44 -17.40 15.23
N ALA A 547 28.53 -16.51 15.63
CA ALA A 547 27.70 -15.74 14.69
C ALA A 547 28.53 -14.75 13.83
N LEU A 548 29.48 -14.02 14.44
CA LEU A 548 30.42 -13.15 13.71
C LEU A 548 31.27 -13.93 12.70
N VAL A 549 31.74 -15.10 13.11
CA VAL A 549 32.53 -16.03 12.29
C VAL A 549 31.73 -16.57 11.10
N ALA A 550 30.49 -17.02 11.31
CA ALA A 550 29.61 -17.48 10.24
C ALA A 550 29.25 -16.34 9.26
N ALA A 551 29.03 -15.13 9.77
CA ALA A 551 28.78 -13.95 8.96
C ALA A 551 30.00 -13.59 8.08
N ALA A 552 31.23 -13.70 8.60
CA ALA A 552 32.45 -13.44 7.85
C ALA A 552 32.63 -14.39 6.65
N VAL A 553 32.32 -15.69 6.80
CA VAL A 553 32.33 -16.64 5.68
C VAL A 553 31.25 -16.31 4.65
N ARG A 554 30.02 -16.02 5.09
CA ARG A 554 28.94 -15.65 4.15
C ARG A 554 29.25 -14.37 3.38
N ALA A 555 30.03 -13.44 3.95
CA ALA A 555 30.54 -12.27 3.23
C ALA A 555 31.54 -12.64 2.12
N ASP A 556 32.57 -13.44 2.43
CA ASP A 556 33.61 -13.83 1.45
C ASP A 556 33.02 -14.57 0.25
N VAL A 557 32.10 -15.53 0.48
CA VAL A 557 31.40 -16.26 -0.61
C VAL A 557 30.47 -15.33 -1.41
N VAL A 558 29.80 -14.37 -0.76
CA VAL A 558 28.93 -13.40 -1.45
C VAL A 558 29.73 -12.44 -2.34
N GLU A 559 30.91 -11.98 -1.90
CA GLU A 559 31.75 -11.08 -2.69
C GLU A 559 32.55 -11.79 -3.79
N ARG A 560 33.03 -13.02 -3.54
CA ARG A 560 33.82 -13.79 -4.52
C ARG A 560 33.01 -14.52 -5.58
N GLU A 561 31.92 -15.17 -5.19
CA GLU A 561 31.21 -16.13 -6.04
C GLU A 561 29.85 -15.59 -6.46
N VAL A 562 29.01 -15.25 -5.47
CA VAL A 562 27.59 -14.92 -5.72
C VAL A 562 27.45 -13.64 -6.54
N ARG A 563 28.11 -12.54 -6.14
CA ARG A 563 27.97 -11.25 -6.84
C ARG A 563 28.48 -11.31 -8.30
N PRO A 564 29.69 -11.80 -8.61
CA PRO A 564 30.14 -11.93 -10.00
C PRO A 564 29.25 -12.84 -10.87
N ALA A 565 28.70 -13.92 -10.30
CA ALA A 565 27.75 -14.78 -11.01
C ALA A 565 26.41 -14.08 -11.30
N LEU A 566 25.88 -13.30 -10.36
CA LEU A 566 24.66 -12.51 -10.57
C LEU A 566 24.88 -11.36 -11.57
N ASP A 567 26.02 -10.68 -11.50
CA ASP A 567 26.38 -9.58 -12.40
C ASP A 567 26.62 -10.06 -13.85
N SER A 568 27.08 -11.30 -14.03
CA SER A 568 27.20 -11.97 -15.34
C SER A 568 25.88 -12.61 -15.85
N GLY A 569 24.80 -12.52 -15.08
CA GLY A 569 23.44 -12.94 -15.49
C GLY A 569 23.07 -14.39 -15.15
N ALA A 570 23.97 -15.15 -14.53
CA ALA A 570 23.80 -16.56 -14.21
C ALA A 570 22.68 -16.83 -13.18
N LEU A 571 22.32 -18.10 -13.04
CA LEU A 571 21.58 -18.58 -11.86
C LEU A 571 22.59 -18.89 -10.75
N VAL A 572 22.29 -18.46 -9.53
CA VAL A 572 23.00 -18.89 -8.33
C VAL A 572 22.03 -19.67 -7.47
N VAL A 573 22.34 -20.94 -7.21
CA VAL A 573 21.68 -21.76 -6.19
C VAL A 573 22.59 -21.76 -4.96
N MET A 574 22.04 -21.57 -3.76
CA MET A 574 22.81 -21.57 -2.51
C MET A 574 21.99 -22.16 -1.36
N GLU A 575 22.62 -22.95 -0.50
CA GLU A 575 21.96 -23.45 0.72
C GLU A 575 22.10 -22.49 1.92
N ARG A 576 21.10 -22.57 2.81
CA ARG A 576 21.10 -22.03 4.19
C ARG A 576 21.65 -20.61 4.28
N TYR A 577 21.19 -19.75 3.37
CA TYR A 577 21.78 -18.44 3.06
C TYR A 577 21.79 -17.50 4.27
N VAL A 578 20.64 -17.36 4.92
CA VAL A 578 20.42 -16.45 6.06
C VAL A 578 19.42 -17.03 7.06
N ASP A 579 18.35 -17.65 6.56
CA ASP A 579 17.14 -17.83 7.35
C ASP A 579 17.27 -19.03 8.30
N SER A 580 17.80 -20.17 7.85
CA SER A 580 18.12 -21.32 8.72
C SER A 580 19.18 -21.02 9.79
N PRO A 581 20.34 -20.40 9.49
CA PRO A 581 21.26 -19.95 10.53
C PRO A 581 20.60 -19.07 11.59
N LEU A 582 19.79 -18.08 11.17
CA LEU A 582 19.05 -17.19 12.07
C LEU A 582 18.07 -17.96 12.97
N ALA A 583 17.35 -18.93 12.40
CA ALA A 583 16.40 -19.76 13.14
C ALA A 583 17.08 -20.61 14.23
N HIS A 584 18.20 -21.30 13.93
CA HIS A 584 18.97 -22.04 14.95
C HIS A 584 19.52 -21.13 16.06
N PHE A 585 20.15 -20.00 15.70
CA PHE A 585 20.67 -19.05 16.69
C PHE A 585 19.56 -18.51 17.62
N SER A 586 18.38 -18.26 17.07
CA SER A 586 17.20 -17.80 17.81
C SER A 586 16.54 -18.90 18.66
N ALA A 587 16.61 -20.16 18.22
CA ALA A 587 16.13 -21.31 18.98
C ALA A 587 16.98 -21.58 20.24
N VAL A 588 18.31 -21.38 20.16
CA VAL A 588 19.25 -21.47 21.31
C VAL A 588 19.14 -20.26 22.27
N GLY A 589 18.36 -19.23 21.92
CA GLY A 589 17.80 -18.28 22.89
C GLY A 589 18.77 -17.29 23.56
N SER A 590 19.95 -17.06 22.97
CA SER A 590 21.02 -16.22 23.58
C SER A 590 21.34 -14.92 22.83
N VAL A 591 20.71 -14.67 21.68
CA VAL A 591 20.87 -13.46 20.86
C VAL A 591 19.50 -12.97 20.39
N GLN A 592 19.28 -11.65 20.31
CA GLN A 592 18.02 -11.10 19.79
C GLN A 592 17.99 -11.21 18.25
N PRO A 593 16.86 -11.60 17.61
CA PRO A 593 16.80 -11.76 16.15
C PRO A 593 17.25 -10.52 15.38
N ALA A 594 16.94 -9.32 15.87
CA ALA A 594 17.33 -8.04 15.24
C ALA A 594 18.85 -7.77 15.31
N GLU A 595 19.59 -8.31 16.29
CA GLU A 595 21.06 -8.23 16.30
C GLU A 595 21.66 -9.11 15.21
N VAL A 596 21.11 -10.31 15.00
CA VAL A 596 21.59 -11.28 14.00
C VAL A 596 21.21 -10.84 12.59
N GLU A 597 19.98 -10.38 12.35
CA GLU A 597 19.61 -9.84 11.05
C GLU A 597 20.49 -8.63 10.68
N GLY A 598 20.73 -7.70 11.61
CA GLY A 598 21.60 -6.55 11.36
C GLY A 598 23.04 -6.92 11.00
N LEU A 599 23.59 -7.97 11.61
CA LEU A 599 24.91 -8.53 11.27
C LEU A 599 24.91 -9.15 9.85
N VAL A 600 23.86 -9.89 9.49
CA VAL A 600 23.78 -10.60 8.21
C VAL A 600 23.48 -9.65 7.05
N ASP A 601 22.63 -8.63 7.25
CA ASP A 601 22.36 -7.57 6.27
C ASP A 601 23.61 -6.72 5.99
N TRP A 602 24.53 -6.64 6.95
CA TRP A 602 25.87 -6.06 6.76
C TRP A 602 26.79 -7.01 5.98
N ALA A 603 26.93 -8.27 6.42
CA ALA A 603 27.84 -9.26 5.83
C ALA A 603 27.52 -9.58 4.36
N THR A 604 26.24 -9.67 4.00
CA THR A 604 25.78 -9.90 2.63
C THR A 604 25.79 -8.63 1.76
N GLY A 605 26.10 -7.46 2.33
CA GLY A 605 25.94 -6.17 1.65
C GLY A 605 24.49 -5.92 1.19
N ARG A 606 23.52 -6.32 2.02
CA ARG A 606 22.06 -6.28 1.76
C ARG A 606 21.60 -7.04 0.51
N LEU A 607 22.36 -8.03 0.06
CA LEU A 607 21.90 -8.98 -0.93
C LEU A 607 20.84 -9.90 -0.28
N ARG A 608 19.64 -9.96 -0.87
CA ARG A 608 18.56 -10.86 -0.46
C ARG A 608 18.17 -11.73 -1.66
N PRO A 609 17.71 -12.98 -1.47
CA PRO A 609 17.34 -13.87 -2.57
C PRO A 609 16.21 -13.28 -3.41
N ASP A 610 16.15 -13.66 -4.69
CA ASP A 610 14.95 -13.43 -5.51
C ASP A 610 13.86 -14.43 -5.14
N VAL A 611 14.23 -15.68 -4.82
CA VAL A 611 13.33 -16.70 -4.25
C VAL A 611 14.04 -17.53 -3.17
N THR A 612 13.29 -17.85 -2.12
CA THR A 612 13.69 -18.76 -1.05
C THR A 612 12.76 -19.97 -1.02
N ILE A 613 13.31 -21.15 -1.26
CA ILE A 613 12.61 -22.43 -1.17
C ILE A 613 12.76 -22.91 0.28
N LEU A 614 11.66 -22.95 1.02
CA LEU A 614 11.65 -23.47 2.39
C LEU A 614 11.19 -24.93 2.35
N LEU A 615 12.08 -25.84 2.75
CA LEU A 615 11.77 -27.25 2.95
C LEU A 615 10.98 -27.42 4.26
N ASP A 616 9.73 -27.88 4.15
CA ASP A 616 8.82 -28.08 5.27
C ASP A 616 8.72 -29.57 5.62
N ARG A 617 9.63 -30.03 6.51
CA ARG A 617 9.67 -31.40 7.04
C ARG A 617 9.23 -31.41 8.49
N SER A 618 8.39 -32.38 8.86
CA SER A 618 8.02 -32.59 10.25
C SER A 618 9.21 -33.09 11.07
N PRO A 619 9.54 -32.51 12.24
CA PRO A 619 10.56 -33.07 13.15
C PRO A 619 10.24 -34.49 13.65
N VAL A 620 9.02 -34.99 13.42
CA VAL A 620 8.57 -36.34 13.78
C VAL A 620 8.80 -37.36 12.65
N THR A 621 9.05 -36.91 11.42
CA THR A 621 9.41 -37.76 10.25
C THR A 621 10.91 -37.77 9.97
N MET A 622 11.71 -36.99 10.71
CA MET A 622 13.16 -36.96 10.57
C MET A 622 13.83 -38.25 11.07
N PRO A 623 14.83 -38.78 10.36
CA PRO A 623 15.71 -39.83 10.86
C PRO A 623 16.47 -39.42 12.15
N ASP A 624 16.78 -40.40 13.00
CA ASP A 624 17.54 -40.16 14.25
C ASP A 624 18.91 -39.49 14.00
N ASP A 625 19.59 -39.84 12.90
CA ASP A 625 20.88 -39.23 12.51
C ASP A 625 20.75 -37.79 11.99
N ALA A 626 19.55 -37.36 11.63
CA ALA A 626 19.25 -35.97 11.29
C ALA A 626 18.85 -35.14 12.52
N LEU A 627 18.22 -35.76 13.53
CA LEU A 627 17.89 -35.12 14.81
C LEU A 627 19.12 -34.83 15.69
N ASP A 628 20.29 -35.40 15.37
CA ASP A 628 21.56 -35.09 16.02
C ASP A 628 22.38 -33.99 15.30
N GLU A 629 21.91 -33.41 14.18
CA GLU A 629 22.57 -32.28 13.47
C GLU A 629 22.56 -30.92 14.23
N THR A 630 22.47 -30.94 15.56
CA THR A 630 22.43 -29.72 16.38
C THR A 630 23.73 -28.90 16.27
N VAL A 631 23.62 -27.68 15.72
CA VAL A 631 24.75 -26.79 15.37
C VAL A 631 25.70 -26.46 16.55
N PHE A 632 25.23 -26.64 17.80
CA PHE A 632 25.99 -26.38 19.04
C PHE A 632 25.89 -27.54 20.06
N GLY A 633 25.62 -28.76 19.60
CA GLY A 633 25.40 -29.92 20.47
C GLY A 633 26.63 -30.33 21.28
N LYS A 634 26.47 -30.47 22.61
CA LYS A 634 27.36 -31.33 23.40
C LYS A 634 26.91 -32.79 23.20
N PRO A 635 27.82 -33.76 23.00
CA PRO A 635 27.44 -35.16 22.94
C PRO A 635 26.69 -35.60 24.21
N GLY A 636 25.49 -36.20 24.04
CA GLY A 636 24.70 -36.76 25.14
C GLY A 636 23.46 -35.96 25.58
N THR A 637 22.98 -34.99 24.80
CA THR A 637 21.62 -34.40 24.97
C THR A 637 20.53 -35.48 24.82
N ARG A 638 19.32 -35.28 25.36
CA ARG A 638 18.22 -36.24 25.18
C ARG A 638 17.49 -35.96 23.87
N ALA A 639 17.08 -37.02 23.16
CA ALA A 639 16.35 -36.90 21.89
C ALA A 639 15.07 -36.02 21.95
N ILE A 640 14.40 -35.96 23.10
CA ILE A 640 13.23 -35.08 23.32
C ILE A 640 13.62 -33.59 23.22
N ASP A 641 14.79 -33.23 23.76
CA ASP A 641 15.28 -31.85 23.76
C ASP A 641 15.68 -31.42 22.33
N ASN A 642 16.24 -32.35 21.53
CA ASN A 642 16.53 -32.12 20.12
C ASN A 642 15.23 -31.93 19.31
N ILE A 643 14.22 -32.78 19.51
CA ILE A 643 12.92 -32.65 18.82
C ILE A 643 12.23 -31.31 19.14
N GLU A 644 12.30 -30.82 20.39
CA GLU A 644 11.77 -29.49 20.74
C GLU A 644 12.58 -28.35 20.07
N HIS A 645 13.91 -28.50 19.95
CA HIS A 645 14.75 -27.56 19.20
C HIS A 645 14.33 -27.49 17.73
N HIS A 646 14.19 -28.63 17.05
CA HIS A 646 13.78 -28.71 15.64
C HIS A 646 12.37 -28.12 15.42
N TRP A 647 11.40 -28.43 16.28
CA TRP A 647 10.07 -27.78 16.25
C TRP A 647 10.15 -26.25 16.38
N ARG A 648 11.09 -25.74 17.17
CA ARG A 648 11.29 -24.29 17.36
C ARG A 648 11.99 -23.64 16.16
N VAL A 649 12.96 -24.31 15.54
CA VAL A 649 13.62 -23.87 14.31
C VAL A 649 12.62 -23.83 13.16
N GLN A 650 11.91 -24.94 12.94
CA GLN A 650 10.93 -25.06 11.86
C GLN A 650 9.82 -24.01 11.98
N ARG A 651 9.28 -23.81 13.19
CA ARG A 651 8.28 -22.77 13.45
C ARG A 651 8.80 -21.36 13.09
N LEU A 652 10.05 -21.02 13.45
CA LEU A 652 10.63 -19.72 13.12
C LEU A 652 10.77 -19.54 11.60
N LEU A 653 11.17 -20.58 10.87
CA LEU A 653 11.22 -20.56 9.41
C LEU A 653 9.82 -20.38 8.78
N THR A 654 8.79 -21.06 9.28
CA THR A 654 7.41 -20.86 8.83
C THR A 654 6.90 -19.44 9.15
N GLU A 655 7.23 -18.90 10.32
CA GLU A 655 6.90 -17.51 10.69
C GLU A 655 7.57 -16.50 9.74
N MET A 656 8.85 -16.69 9.41
CA MET A 656 9.57 -15.88 8.42
C MET A 656 8.98 -16.00 7.01
N ALA A 657 8.62 -17.22 6.57
CA ALA A 657 7.97 -17.44 5.29
C ALA A 657 6.58 -16.77 5.21
N SER A 658 5.84 -16.72 6.32
CA SER A 658 4.54 -16.03 6.41
C SER A 658 4.65 -14.50 6.33
N ALA A 659 5.82 -13.93 6.67
CA ALA A 659 6.07 -12.49 6.68
C ALA A 659 6.48 -11.91 5.32
N ASP A 660 7.09 -12.72 4.43
CA ASP A 660 7.51 -12.31 3.09
C ASP A 660 7.01 -13.30 1.98
N PRO A 661 5.69 -13.52 1.85
CA PRO A 661 5.12 -14.56 1.00
C PRO A 661 5.25 -14.32 -0.51
N ASP A 662 5.80 -13.16 -0.92
CA ASP A 662 6.20 -12.91 -2.32
C ASP A 662 7.66 -13.39 -2.60
N ARG A 663 8.46 -13.70 -1.56
CA ARG A 663 9.83 -14.26 -1.67
C ARG A 663 9.89 -15.77 -1.47
N TYR A 664 9.08 -16.31 -0.55
CA TYR A 664 9.16 -17.72 -0.18
C TYR A 664 8.26 -18.63 -1.02
N VAL A 665 8.77 -19.80 -1.36
CA VAL A 665 7.96 -20.94 -1.79
C VAL A 665 8.17 -22.08 -0.79
N VAL A 666 7.15 -22.37 0.01
CA VAL A 666 7.17 -23.47 0.97
C VAL A 666 6.89 -24.77 0.22
N VAL A 667 7.76 -25.76 0.39
CA VAL A 667 7.70 -27.07 -0.24
C VAL A 667 7.63 -28.13 0.84
N ASP A 668 6.52 -28.88 0.87
CA ASP A 668 6.39 -30.11 1.66
C ASP A 668 7.59 -31.02 1.38
N ALA A 669 8.36 -31.31 2.42
CA ALA A 669 9.58 -32.11 2.39
C ALA A 669 9.42 -33.48 3.09
N ASP A 670 8.19 -33.92 3.38
CA ASP A 670 7.91 -35.30 3.81
C ASP A 670 7.81 -36.23 2.58
N GLY A 671 8.70 -37.22 2.50
CA GLY A 671 8.79 -38.18 1.39
C GLY A 671 10.20 -38.68 1.15
N THR A 672 10.44 -39.31 0.00
CA THR A 672 11.79 -39.63 -0.47
C THR A 672 12.50 -38.40 -1.05
N GLU A 673 13.84 -38.39 -1.07
CA GLU A 673 14.61 -37.26 -1.62
C GLU A 673 14.23 -36.92 -3.07
N ASP A 674 13.87 -37.92 -3.88
CA ASP A 674 13.50 -37.77 -5.29
C ASP A 674 12.11 -37.12 -5.45
N GLU A 675 11.15 -37.48 -4.59
CA GLU A 675 9.82 -36.84 -4.54
C GLU A 675 9.93 -35.38 -4.10
N VAL A 676 10.76 -35.10 -3.09
CA VAL A 676 11.01 -33.73 -2.63
C VAL A 676 11.72 -32.93 -3.73
N ALA A 677 12.70 -33.51 -4.43
CA ALA A 677 13.38 -32.86 -5.55
C ALA A 677 12.43 -32.47 -6.69
N GLU A 678 11.44 -33.31 -7.01
CA GLU A 678 10.47 -33.00 -8.05
C GLU A 678 9.45 -31.92 -7.61
N ARG A 679 9.07 -31.88 -6.32
CA ARG A 679 8.30 -30.76 -5.75
C ARG A 679 9.10 -29.46 -5.81
N VAL A 680 10.38 -29.50 -5.42
CA VAL A 680 11.32 -28.37 -5.50
C VAL A 680 11.48 -27.88 -6.94
N ARG A 681 11.70 -28.77 -7.92
CA ARG A 681 11.79 -28.40 -9.34
C ARG A 681 10.49 -27.75 -9.83
N THR A 682 9.34 -28.34 -9.48
CA THR A 682 8.01 -27.81 -9.84
C THR A 682 7.75 -26.42 -9.26
N ALA A 683 8.23 -26.14 -8.05
CA ALA A 683 8.14 -24.83 -7.40
C ALA A 683 8.92 -23.72 -8.11
N VAL A 684 10.06 -24.04 -8.75
CA VAL A 684 10.95 -23.06 -9.40
C VAL A 684 10.59 -22.83 -10.87
N LEU A 685 10.02 -23.82 -11.57
CA LEU A 685 9.63 -23.72 -12.99
C LEU A 685 8.88 -22.43 -13.40
N PRO A 686 7.90 -21.89 -12.61
CA PRO A 686 7.19 -20.66 -12.97
C PRO A 686 8.10 -19.42 -13.12
N LEU A 687 9.27 -19.40 -12.47
CA LEU A 687 10.18 -18.25 -12.45
C LEU A 687 10.90 -18.05 -13.79
N PHE A 688 11.06 -19.11 -14.58
CA PHE A 688 11.77 -19.06 -15.87
C PHE A 688 10.85 -18.73 -17.05
N ALA A 689 9.53 -18.85 -16.89
CA ALA A 689 8.55 -18.64 -17.96
C ALA A 689 8.54 -17.21 -18.55
N GLU A 690 9.05 -16.21 -17.83
CA GLU A 690 9.19 -14.82 -18.33
C GLU A 690 10.59 -14.49 -18.89
N ARG A 691 11.56 -15.41 -18.83
CA ARG A 691 12.99 -15.12 -19.04
C ARG A 691 13.49 -15.74 -20.35
N ARG A 692 13.88 -14.90 -21.33
CA ARG A 692 14.64 -15.36 -22.50
C ARG A 692 16.05 -15.72 -22.06
N VAL A 693 16.48 -16.96 -22.32
CA VAL A 693 17.84 -17.43 -22.03
C VAL A 693 18.84 -16.69 -22.93
N PRO A 694 19.91 -16.08 -22.39
CA PRO A 694 21.03 -15.60 -23.20
C PRO A 694 21.79 -16.79 -23.80
N ALA A 695 22.03 -16.77 -25.11
CA ALA A 695 22.96 -17.71 -25.72
C ALA A 695 24.40 -17.24 -25.48
N GLU A 696 25.26 -18.18 -25.06
CA GLU A 696 26.72 -18.05 -24.89
C GLU A 696 27.22 -16.96 -23.91
N VAL A 697 27.72 -17.42 -22.77
CA VAL A 697 28.76 -16.72 -21.98
C VAL A 697 29.90 -17.72 -21.78
N GLN A 698 31.14 -17.28 -21.93
CA GLN A 698 32.31 -18.16 -21.88
C GLN A 698 32.54 -18.73 -20.47
N PRO A 699 33.01 -19.99 -20.34
CA PRO A 699 33.27 -20.60 -19.03
C PRO A 699 34.39 -19.85 -18.30
N VAL A 700 34.16 -19.57 -17.02
CA VAL A 700 35.22 -19.07 -16.12
C VAL A 700 36.22 -20.19 -15.91
N VAL A 701 37.51 -19.89 -16.09
CA VAL A 701 38.59 -20.87 -15.98
C VAL A 701 38.78 -21.28 -14.53
N GLU A 702 38.64 -22.59 -14.24
CA GLU A 702 39.12 -23.18 -13.00
C GLU A 702 40.66 -23.02 -12.93
N THR A 703 41.13 -22.19 -12.01
CA THR A 703 42.55 -22.10 -11.67
C THR A 703 42.85 -23.13 -10.59
N THR A 704 43.83 -24.00 -10.88
CA THR A 704 44.23 -25.15 -10.05
C THR A 704 45.03 -24.77 -8.81
#